data_AF-A0A946S300-F1
#
_entry.id   AF-A0A946S300-F1
#
_cell.length_a   1.000
_cell.length_b   1.000
_cell.length_c   1.000
_cell.angle_alpha   90.00
_cell.angle_beta   90.00
_cell.angle_gamma   90.00
#
_symmetry.space_group_name_H-M   'P 1'
#
loop_
_entity.id
_entity.type
_entity.pdbx_description
1 polymer ?
#
loop_
_entity_poly.entity_id
_entity_poly.type
_entity_poly.pdbx_seq_one_letter_code
_entity_poly.pdbx_strand_id
1 'polypeptide(L)'
;MKHLLLVLISLLVAAASCFAQQETIRVATYSLLRFDSDDEARVAAFQSVVNGVTPDILICQDIISEDGADFFLNEVLDAEVFDRAVYIDREGQNDNMCFFRSDLFTCGNPVAIETDLRDVTVYPLSRINEPFLPVLYVATTYLKGSSGGANEQRRLGEVNEFLNYIDAEGLNAENILFGGVFNLYDSDEPVWAALHENELFKDPIETPGDWHDGEEFVAVHTQSTRTDQFGGGAPGGLDDRFDFIFITSTFDDEEGWMYVADSYTAYGNDGNHLNQAITEGENQAVPEEVAQALHDASDHLPVYMDISYVPTEIGEFTIRLHAGWNMISSPIQPIPADMESVWADVVDRNNLRLTKNDQGQFYAPGPGFNNMGDWVVTRAFQAKMTDVDELVVSGQFAPEDTPIDLREGWTLVPYLPEQRVAAPDAVAGIVDELILIKDFYGRFYRPDFGFSNMGALRRSQGYYVKMNAEAVLVWNVPEDGIRNVEDLTYSIPTHLLAPMPTGNNMSILITADKAGLLFGVGSEIGAFTPDGKCVGSAILNDDSPSGMAVWGDDPTTSIIEGAIEGETITFKVRDSATCLVFDPELDNPSIKYTTDGFELLTISGRTVPNKFMLDSPYPNPFNSSTNISFSIPEQQQTSLSILDISGRETISLIKQQLLAGSYQFSFKADDLPSGVYLVRLKAGQLTKTAKITLLK
;
A
#
# COMPACT_ATOMS: atom_id res chain seq x y z
N MET A 1 18.59 16.55 -49.04
CA MET A 1 19.62 17.03 -48.08
C MET A 1 19.10 17.99 -47.00
N LYS A 2 17.77 18.13 -46.77
CA LYS A 2 17.22 18.85 -45.61
C LYS A 2 16.44 17.96 -44.61
N HIS A 3 16.26 16.67 -44.91
CA HIS A 3 15.61 15.71 -44.02
C HIS A 3 16.57 14.73 -43.31
N LEU A 4 17.88 14.83 -43.57
CA LEU A 4 18.90 14.02 -42.88
C LEU A 4 19.60 14.78 -41.74
N LEU A 5 19.41 16.10 -41.64
CA LEU A 5 20.03 16.96 -40.62
C LEU A 5 19.15 17.14 -39.37
N LEU A 6 17.83 16.90 -39.47
CA LEU A 6 16.91 16.93 -38.31
C LEU A 6 16.92 15.62 -37.51
N VAL A 7 17.28 14.50 -38.13
CA VAL A 7 17.40 13.19 -37.46
C VAL A 7 18.74 13.08 -36.70
N LEU A 8 19.79 13.77 -37.15
CA LEU A 8 21.07 13.78 -36.42
C LEU A 8 21.08 14.73 -35.21
N ILE A 9 20.22 15.76 -35.17
CA ILE A 9 20.11 16.66 -34.00
C ILE A 9 19.19 16.07 -32.92
N SER A 10 18.25 15.18 -33.29
CA SER A 10 17.44 14.42 -32.33
C SER A 10 18.16 13.18 -31.76
N LEU A 11 19.18 12.66 -32.47
CA LEU A 11 20.04 11.56 -31.98
C LEU A 11 21.28 12.04 -31.18
N LEU A 12 21.57 13.34 -31.15
CA LEU A 12 22.64 13.93 -30.33
C LEU A 12 22.14 14.61 -29.04
N VAL A 13 20.82 14.65 -28.83
CA VAL A 13 20.21 15.01 -27.53
C VAL A 13 19.74 13.75 -26.77
N ALA A 14 19.64 12.60 -27.44
CA ALA A 14 19.30 11.29 -26.83
C ALA A 14 20.51 10.55 -26.21
N ALA A 15 21.61 11.25 -25.96
CA ALA A 15 22.79 10.73 -25.25
C ALA A 15 23.35 11.76 -24.24
N ALA A 16 22.52 12.70 -23.79
CA ALA A 16 22.69 13.24 -22.46
C ALA A 16 22.01 12.23 -21.53
N SER A 17 22.80 11.33 -20.95
CA SER A 17 22.38 10.64 -19.75
C SER A 17 21.82 11.71 -18.80
N CYS A 18 20.53 11.64 -18.45
CA CYS A 18 20.05 12.27 -17.24
C CYS A 18 20.83 11.62 -16.10
N PHE A 19 22.00 12.16 -15.76
CA PHE A 19 22.51 11.94 -14.43
C PHE A 19 21.57 12.76 -13.55
N ALA A 20 20.71 12.07 -12.79
CA ALA A 20 19.97 12.70 -11.71
C ALA A 20 21.00 13.48 -10.87
N GLN A 21 20.75 14.77 -10.67
CA GLN A 21 21.67 15.62 -9.93
C GLN A 21 21.62 15.19 -8.47
N GLN A 22 22.77 14.75 -7.95
CA GLN A 22 22.94 14.43 -6.53
C GLN A 22 22.66 15.69 -5.70
N GLU A 23 21.77 15.56 -4.71
CA GLU A 23 21.55 16.60 -3.70
C GLU A 23 22.52 16.38 -2.54
N THR A 24 22.99 17.46 -1.94
CA THR A 24 23.96 17.45 -0.85
C THR A 24 23.35 18.07 0.39
N ILE A 25 23.57 17.43 1.54
CA ILE A 25 23.09 17.83 2.86
C ILE A 25 24.30 17.94 3.78
N ARG A 26 24.47 19.07 4.46
CA ARG A 26 25.54 19.24 5.44
C ARG A 26 25.10 18.85 6.84
N VAL A 27 25.83 17.92 7.45
CA VAL A 27 25.62 17.49 8.83
C VAL A 27 26.77 17.99 9.68
N ALA A 28 26.48 18.70 10.76
CA ALA A 28 27.46 19.23 11.68
C ALA A 28 27.21 18.75 13.11
N THR A 29 28.28 18.56 13.87
CA THR A 29 28.25 18.38 15.32
C THR A 29 28.96 19.53 16.02
N TYR A 30 28.38 20.02 17.13
CA TYR A 30 28.98 21.11 17.88
C TYR A 30 28.61 21.10 19.38
N SER A 31 29.62 21.05 20.25
CA SER A 31 29.43 21.26 21.69
C SER A 31 29.09 22.72 21.98
N LEU A 32 27.94 22.96 22.62
CA LEU A 32 27.48 24.32 22.94
C LEU A 32 27.98 24.82 24.29
N LEU A 33 28.78 24.03 25.01
CA LEU A 33 29.39 24.38 26.29
C LEU A 33 28.36 24.96 27.27
N ARG A 34 27.44 24.11 27.75
CA ARG A 34 26.45 24.44 28.78
C ARG A 34 25.53 25.62 28.39
N PHE A 35 25.04 25.64 27.16
CA PHE A 35 24.19 26.73 26.66
C PHE A 35 22.76 26.66 27.25
N ASP A 36 22.21 27.83 27.61
CA ASP A 36 20.85 27.97 28.14
C ASP A 36 20.25 29.32 27.71
N SER A 37 18.98 29.53 28.05
CA SER A 37 18.18 30.71 27.69
C SER A 37 18.68 32.05 28.25
N ASP A 38 19.65 32.06 29.17
CA ASP A 38 20.26 33.27 29.72
C ASP A 38 21.63 33.62 29.09
N ASP A 39 22.09 32.87 28.08
CA ASP A 39 23.41 33.05 27.44
C ASP A 39 23.40 34.01 26.24
N GLU A 40 22.87 35.22 26.44
CA GLU A 40 22.83 36.27 25.41
C GLU A 40 24.24 36.65 24.90
N ALA A 41 25.28 36.46 25.74
CA ALA A 41 26.64 36.91 25.43
C ALA A 41 27.29 36.11 24.30
N ARG A 42 26.93 34.83 24.13
CA ARG A 42 27.52 33.96 23.09
C ARG A 42 26.68 33.87 21.82
N VAL A 43 25.45 34.40 21.79
CA VAL A 43 24.54 34.34 20.62
C VAL A 43 25.23 34.82 19.34
N ALA A 44 25.83 36.01 19.35
CA ALA A 44 26.49 36.57 18.16
C ALA A 44 27.69 35.73 17.68
N ALA A 45 28.40 35.10 18.62
CA ALA A 45 29.51 34.20 18.31
C ALA A 45 28.98 32.92 17.64
N PHE A 46 27.96 32.28 18.21
CA PHE A 46 27.31 31.11 17.61
C PHE A 46 26.70 31.42 16.23
N GLN A 47 26.03 32.57 16.06
CA GLN A 47 25.53 33.01 14.75
C GLN A 47 26.65 33.10 13.71
N SER A 48 27.79 33.73 14.07
CA SER A 48 28.94 33.86 13.17
C SER A 48 29.48 32.48 12.76
N VAL A 49 29.59 31.56 13.72
CA VAL A 49 30.07 30.20 13.49
C VAL A 49 29.11 29.40 12.60
N VAL A 50 27.82 29.35 12.95
CA VAL A 50 26.82 28.57 12.20
C VAL A 50 26.64 29.13 10.79
N ASN A 51 26.65 30.45 10.59
CA ASN A 51 26.59 31.05 9.26
C ASN A 51 27.82 30.74 8.39
N GLY A 52 28.95 30.41 9.01
CA GLY A 52 30.14 29.92 8.31
C GLY A 52 30.09 28.44 7.95
N VAL A 53 29.53 27.62 8.85
CA VAL A 53 29.36 26.16 8.64
C VAL A 53 28.23 25.86 7.65
N THR A 54 27.14 26.63 7.72
CA THR A 54 25.88 26.45 6.97
C THR A 54 25.33 25.02 7.04
N PRO A 55 25.03 24.49 8.24
CA PRO A 55 24.51 23.13 8.38
C PRO A 55 23.06 23.03 7.89
N ASP A 56 22.69 21.88 7.32
CA ASP A 56 21.28 21.51 7.10
C ASP A 56 20.75 20.68 8.29
N ILE A 57 21.64 19.92 8.93
CA ILE A 57 21.42 19.21 10.20
C ILE A 57 22.55 19.60 11.16
N LEU A 58 22.18 20.03 12.36
CA LEU A 58 23.11 20.38 13.43
C LEU A 58 22.76 19.60 14.69
N ILE A 59 23.63 18.65 15.07
CA ILE A 59 23.56 18.00 16.37
C ILE A 59 24.45 18.72 17.36
N CYS A 60 23.86 19.01 18.51
CA CYS A 60 24.47 19.78 19.57
C CYS A 60 24.55 18.94 20.84
N GLN A 61 25.61 19.14 21.59
CA GLN A 61 25.74 18.60 22.94
C GLN A 61 25.79 19.76 23.93
N ASP A 62 25.59 19.43 25.20
CA ASP A 62 25.82 20.36 26.30
C ASP A 62 24.80 21.52 26.35
N ILE A 63 23.53 21.24 26.05
CA ILE A 63 22.41 22.16 26.28
C ILE A 63 21.81 21.93 27.67
N ILE A 64 21.39 22.98 28.37
CA ILE A 64 20.95 22.84 29.78
C ILE A 64 19.45 22.58 29.92
N SER A 65 18.63 23.16 29.05
CA SER A 65 17.18 23.11 29.21
C SER A 65 16.44 23.18 27.88
N GLU A 66 15.15 22.83 27.89
CA GLU A 66 14.25 23.02 26.75
C GLU A 66 14.14 24.50 26.36
N ASP A 67 14.07 25.41 27.34
CA ASP A 67 14.07 26.86 27.09
C ASP A 67 15.39 27.28 26.40
N GLY A 68 16.52 26.65 26.74
CA GLY A 68 17.80 26.84 26.07
C GLY A 68 17.79 26.35 24.62
N ALA A 69 17.14 25.22 24.33
CA ALA A 69 16.96 24.71 22.97
C ALA A 69 16.10 25.64 22.12
N ASP A 70 14.99 26.13 22.67
CA ASP A 70 14.14 27.13 22.02
C ASP A 70 14.90 28.44 21.81
N PHE A 71 15.69 28.87 22.79
CA PHE A 71 16.48 30.09 22.68
C PHE A 71 17.54 29.98 21.58
N PHE A 72 18.25 28.85 21.49
CA PHE A 72 19.22 28.60 20.43
C PHE A 72 18.56 28.59 19.04
N LEU A 73 17.42 27.91 18.89
CA LEU A 73 16.66 27.89 17.64
C LEU A 73 16.28 29.30 17.18
N ASN A 74 15.70 30.10 18.08
CA ASN A 74 15.15 31.40 17.76
C ASN A 74 16.24 32.48 17.56
N GLU A 75 17.27 32.48 18.40
CA GLU A 75 18.26 33.57 18.41
C GLU A 75 19.53 33.23 17.63
N VAL A 76 19.87 31.95 17.39
CA VAL A 76 21.08 31.56 16.66
C VAL A 76 20.80 31.07 15.24
N LEU A 77 19.81 30.20 15.04
CA LEU A 77 19.60 29.52 13.75
C LEU A 77 18.65 30.25 12.79
N ASP A 78 17.47 30.67 13.27
CA ASP A 78 16.28 31.11 12.53
C ASP A 78 15.18 30.03 12.48
N ALA A 79 14.15 30.21 13.32
CA ALA A 79 12.99 29.32 13.43
C ALA A 79 12.04 29.36 12.22
N GLU A 80 12.24 30.27 11.25
CA GLU A 80 11.53 30.21 9.96
C GLU A 80 12.14 29.18 9.00
N VAL A 81 13.40 28.80 9.22
CA VAL A 81 14.18 27.88 8.35
C VAL A 81 14.45 26.55 9.05
N PHE A 82 14.79 26.58 10.33
CA PHE A 82 15.07 25.41 11.14
C PHE A 82 13.88 25.02 12.01
N ASP A 83 13.79 23.73 12.29
CA ASP A 83 13.03 23.17 13.40
C ASP A 83 13.98 22.37 14.29
N ARG A 84 13.50 21.93 15.45
CA ARG A 84 14.25 21.08 16.38
C ARG A 84 13.49 19.81 16.69
N ALA A 85 14.24 18.76 17.01
CA ALA A 85 13.65 17.55 17.59
C ALA A 85 13.02 17.86 18.96
N VAL A 86 12.13 16.97 19.39
CA VAL A 86 11.55 17.02 20.74
C VAL A 86 12.68 16.98 21.79
N TYR A 87 12.63 17.89 22.76
CA TYR A 87 13.61 17.95 23.85
C TYR A 87 13.39 16.77 24.80
N ILE A 88 14.47 16.10 25.21
CA ILE A 88 14.43 15.05 26.23
C ILE A 88 15.29 15.54 27.39
N ASP A 89 14.64 15.89 28.50
CA ASP A 89 15.30 16.35 29.73
C ASP A 89 15.72 15.16 30.60
N ARG A 90 17.03 15.04 30.87
CA ARG A 90 17.55 14.16 31.91
C ARG A 90 18.01 14.98 33.11
N GLU A 91 17.18 14.95 34.17
CA GLU A 91 17.39 15.75 35.38
C GLU A 91 18.84 15.68 35.90
N GLY A 92 19.50 16.83 35.94
CA GLY A 92 20.85 16.98 36.50
C GLY A 92 22.00 16.71 35.52
N GLN A 93 21.71 16.57 34.22
CA GLN A 93 22.69 16.46 33.15
C GLN A 93 22.56 17.63 32.17
N ASN A 94 23.56 17.79 31.30
CA ASN A 94 23.39 18.59 30.10
C ASN A 94 22.97 17.62 28.99
N ASP A 95 22.00 18.01 28.18
CA ASP A 95 21.37 17.14 27.20
C ASP A 95 21.91 17.38 25.79
N ASN A 96 21.42 16.58 24.86
CA ASN A 96 21.70 16.71 23.44
C ASN A 96 20.52 17.32 22.69
N MET A 97 20.79 17.92 21.54
CA MET A 97 19.76 18.46 20.65
C MET A 97 20.08 18.19 19.18
N CYS A 98 19.03 18.05 18.36
CA CYS A 98 19.15 18.03 16.91
C CYS A 98 18.27 19.13 16.32
N PHE A 99 18.91 20.03 15.58
CA PHE A 99 18.26 21.03 14.74
C PHE A 99 18.38 20.62 13.29
N PHE A 100 17.33 20.84 12.49
CA PHE A 100 17.33 20.48 11.09
C PHE A 100 16.49 21.47 10.29
N ARG A 101 16.80 21.62 9.00
CA ARG A 101 16.00 22.44 8.10
C ARG A 101 14.60 21.88 7.91
N SER A 102 13.59 22.68 8.26
CA SER A 102 12.18 22.28 8.28
C SER A 102 11.58 22.11 6.87
N ASP A 103 12.22 22.70 5.86
CA ASP A 103 11.86 22.51 4.45
C ASP A 103 12.50 21.26 3.83
N LEU A 104 13.46 20.65 4.52
CA LEU A 104 14.15 19.44 4.06
C LEU A 104 13.72 18.18 4.80
N PHE A 105 13.54 18.25 6.12
CA PHE A 105 13.33 17.08 6.96
C PHE A 105 12.13 17.21 7.90
N THR A 106 11.55 16.07 8.23
CA THR A 106 10.75 15.88 9.44
C THR A 106 11.49 14.95 10.39
N CYS A 107 11.31 15.14 11.70
CA CYS A 107 11.87 14.27 12.72
C CYS A 107 10.79 13.39 13.34
N GLY A 108 11.05 12.09 13.43
CA GLY A 108 10.25 11.17 14.23
C GLY A 108 10.48 11.36 15.73
N ASN A 109 10.02 10.42 16.54
CA ASN A 109 10.24 10.48 18.00
C ASN A 109 11.71 10.19 18.33
N PRO A 110 12.42 11.11 19.00
CA PRO A 110 13.78 10.85 19.45
C PRO A 110 13.81 9.79 20.55
N VAL A 111 14.93 9.07 20.65
CA VAL A 111 15.18 8.05 21.67
C VAL A 111 16.44 8.42 22.44
N ALA A 112 16.31 8.63 23.75
CA ALA A 112 17.46 8.77 24.65
C ALA A 112 17.82 7.41 25.24
N ILE A 113 19.06 6.99 25.02
CA ILE A 113 19.63 5.74 25.50
C ILE A 113 20.38 6.07 26.77
N GLU A 114 19.82 5.58 27.89
CA GLU A 114 20.35 5.87 29.21
C GLU A 114 21.74 5.28 29.39
N THR A 115 22.71 6.13 29.74
CA THR A 115 24.08 5.69 30.09
C THR A 115 24.48 6.08 31.51
N ASP A 116 25.68 5.65 31.91
CA ASP A 116 26.31 5.93 33.21
C ASP A 116 26.50 7.42 33.53
N LEU A 117 26.70 8.30 32.52
CA LEU A 117 26.94 9.73 32.76
C LEU A 117 26.07 10.64 31.92
N ARG A 118 26.01 10.44 30.59
CA ARG A 118 25.22 11.27 29.66
C ARG A 118 24.64 10.43 28.54
N ASP A 119 23.38 10.66 28.23
CA ASP A 119 22.66 9.85 27.26
C ASP A 119 23.24 9.97 25.85
N VAL A 120 23.13 8.89 25.09
CA VAL A 120 23.21 8.94 23.64
C VAL A 120 21.80 9.18 23.12
N THR A 121 21.60 10.19 22.28
CA THR A 121 20.26 10.49 21.73
C THR A 121 20.23 10.18 20.24
N VAL A 122 19.22 9.45 19.78
CA VAL A 122 19.01 9.08 18.38
C VAL A 122 17.81 9.84 17.82
N TYR A 123 18.00 10.50 16.68
CA TYR A 123 17.00 11.29 15.96
C TYR A 123 16.72 10.66 14.59
N PRO A 124 15.55 10.04 14.37
CA PRO A 124 15.15 9.53 13.06
C PRO A 124 14.65 10.68 12.18
N LEU A 125 15.38 11.00 11.11
CA LEU A 125 15.04 12.06 10.16
C LEU A 125 14.55 11.48 8.83
N SER A 126 13.40 11.96 8.36
CA SER A 126 12.83 11.60 7.06
C SER A 126 12.90 12.78 6.11
N ARG A 127 13.40 12.55 4.89
CA ARG A 127 13.49 13.59 3.85
C ARG A 127 12.10 13.87 3.28
N ILE A 128 11.69 15.15 3.34
CA ILE A 128 10.41 15.59 2.77
C ILE A 128 10.43 15.37 1.26
N ASN A 129 9.29 14.93 0.71
CA ASN A 129 9.11 14.63 -0.73
C ASN A 129 9.96 13.47 -1.27
N GLU A 130 10.67 12.73 -0.40
CA GLU A 130 11.43 11.53 -0.75
C GLU A 130 10.98 10.33 0.11
N PRO A 131 9.69 9.92 0.01
CA PRO A 131 9.09 8.91 0.90
C PRO A 131 9.73 7.52 0.81
N PHE A 132 10.52 7.23 -0.22
CA PHE A 132 11.23 5.96 -0.38
C PHE A 132 12.72 6.04 -0.05
N LEU A 133 13.24 7.24 0.25
CA LEU A 133 14.60 7.38 0.74
C LEU A 133 14.66 6.83 2.18
N PRO A 134 15.64 5.99 2.52
CA PRO A 134 15.78 5.44 3.88
C PRO A 134 15.81 6.54 4.94
N VAL A 135 15.28 6.22 6.12
CA VAL A 135 15.35 7.13 7.29
C VAL A 135 16.81 7.33 7.66
N LEU A 136 17.21 8.58 7.83
CA LEU A 136 18.53 8.93 8.32
C LEU A 136 18.51 8.97 9.85
N TYR A 137 19.21 8.05 10.50
CA TYR A 137 19.32 8.03 11.95
C TYR A 137 20.55 8.85 12.38
N VAL A 138 20.31 9.99 13.03
CA VAL A 138 21.38 10.86 13.54
C VAL A 138 21.49 10.65 15.04
N ALA A 139 22.60 10.05 15.49
CA ALA A 139 22.91 9.80 16.88
C ALA A 139 23.95 10.81 17.38
N THR A 140 23.78 11.29 18.61
CA THR A 140 24.67 12.26 19.25
C THR A 140 25.09 11.82 20.64
N THR A 141 26.32 12.12 21.04
CA THR A 141 26.85 11.78 22.36
C THR A 141 27.80 12.83 22.93
N TYR A 142 27.89 12.87 24.26
CA TYR A 142 29.01 13.49 24.97
C TYR A 142 29.56 12.51 26.01
N LEU A 143 30.54 11.70 25.59
CA LEU A 143 31.12 10.64 26.39
C LEU A 143 31.95 11.17 27.57
N LYS A 144 32.32 10.27 28.49
CA LYS A 144 33.18 10.60 29.64
C LYS A 144 34.52 11.22 29.20
N GLY A 145 34.75 12.48 29.61
CA GLY A 145 36.04 13.15 29.41
C GLY A 145 37.19 12.65 30.30
N SER A 146 38.38 13.23 30.16
CA SER A 146 39.63 12.86 30.86
C SER A 146 40.26 11.53 30.42
N SER A 147 41.58 11.47 30.49
CA SER A 147 42.39 10.31 30.08
C SER A 147 42.47 9.19 31.12
N GLY A 148 42.99 8.04 30.69
CA GLY A 148 43.34 6.89 31.54
C GLY A 148 42.29 5.79 31.56
N GLY A 149 42.76 4.56 31.73
CA GLY A 149 41.97 3.32 31.54
C GLY A 149 40.61 3.23 32.25
N ALA A 150 40.43 3.87 33.41
CA ALA A 150 39.13 3.89 34.08
C ALA A 150 38.10 4.76 33.33
N ASN A 151 38.53 5.86 32.70
CA ASN A 151 37.67 6.70 31.88
C ASN A 151 37.41 6.06 30.52
N GLU A 152 38.41 5.44 29.90
CA GLU A 152 38.28 4.64 28.67
C GLU A 152 37.20 3.56 28.81
N GLN A 153 37.19 2.81 29.92
CA GLN A 153 36.17 1.79 30.17
C GLN A 153 34.77 2.37 30.41
N ARG A 154 34.66 3.60 30.92
CA ARG A 154 33.37 4.28 31.06
C ARG A 154 32.82 4.71 29.71
N ARG A 155 33.66 5.29 28.85
CA ARG A 155 33.28 5.61 27.46
C ARG A 155 32.83 4.35 26.71
N LEU A 156 33.55 3.24 26.89
CA LEU A 156 33.14 1.94 26.33
C LEU A 156 31.77 1.49 26.86
N GLY A 157 31.50 1.63 28.16
CA GLY A 157 30.19 1.33 28.73
C GLY A 157 29.07 2.15 28.09
N GLU A 158 29.25 3.45 27.94
CA GLU A 158 28.29 4.36 27.30
C GLU A 158 28.03 3.99 25.83
N VAL A 159 29.08 3.68 25.07
CA VAL A 159 28.96 3.26 23.65
C VAL A 159 28.32 1.88 23.52
N ASN A 160 28.60 0.95 24.45
CA ASN A 160 27.98 -0.38 24.41
C ASN A 160 26.46 -0.32 24.62
N GLU A 161 25.95 0.60 25.44
CA GLU A 161 24.48 0.77 25.55
C GLU A 161 23.87 1.21 24.21
N PHE A 162 24.55 2.10 23.48
CA PHE A 162 24.13 2.49 22.13
C PHE A 162 24.20 1.33 21.12
N LEU A 163 25.30 0.58 21.09
CA LEU A 163 25.45 -0.57 20.19
C LEU A 163 24.41 -1.66 20.50
N ASN A 164 24.14 -1.94 21.77
CA ASN A 164 23.09 -2.87 22.19
C ASN A 164 21.70 -2.41 21.73
N TYR A 165 21.43 -1.11 21.76
CA TYR A 165 20.18 -0.54 21.27
C TYR A 165 20.02 -0.73 19.75
N ILE A 166 21.04 -0.40 18.97
CA ILE A 166 21.02 -0.60 17.50
C ILE A 166 20.75 -2.08 17.18
N ASP A 167 21.44 -3.00 17.86
CA ASP A 167 21.26 -4.44 17.69
C ASP A 167 19.83 -4.89 18.03
N ALA A 168 19.30 -4.41 19.16
CA ALA A 168 17.98 -4.79 19.65
C ALA A 168 16.83 -4.30 18.75
N GLU A 169 16.99 -3.10 18.16
CA GLU A 169 16.03 -2.50 17.25
C GLU A 169 16.26 -2.90 15.77
N GLY A 170 17.33 -3.65 15.49
CA GLY A 170 17.65 -4.12 14.14
C GLY A 170 18.18 -3.03 13.20
N LEU A 171 18.80 -1.97 13.74
CA LEU A 171 19.25 -0.79 12.99
C LEU A 171 20.64 -0.95 12.34
N ASN A 172 21.29 -2.10 12.48
CA ASN A 172 22.66 -2.31 11.97
C ASN A 172 22.81 -2.17 10.45
N ALA A 173 21.71 -2.29 9.70
CA ALA A 173 21.66 -2.17 8.25
C ALA A 173 21.10 -0.81 7.78
N GLU A 174 20.93 0.15 8.69
CA GLU A 174 20.38 1.46 8.39
C GLU A 174 21.48 2.52 8.20
N ASN A 175 21.15 3.66 7.62
CA ASN A 175 22.06 4.81 7.51
C ASN A 175 22.10 5.57 8.86
N ILE A 176 23.09 5.23 9.69
CA ILE A 176 23.35 5.90 10.97
C ILE A 176 24.58 6.82 10.87
N LEU A 177 24.41 8.08 11.28
CA LEU A 177 25.48 9.03 11.60
C LEU A 177 25.64 9.08 13.12
N PHE A 178 26.81 8.77 13.65
CA PHE A 178 27.08 8.84 15.10
C PHE A 178 28.13 9.91 15.38
N GLY A 179 27.67 11.10 15.75
CA GLY A 179 28.53 12.26 15.99
C GLY A 179 28.50 12.78 17.43
N GLY A 180 29.38 13.73 17.73
CA GLY A 180 29.44 14.36 19.05
C GLY A 180 30.84 14.38 19.65
N VAL A 181 30.89 14.56 20.98
CA VAL A 181 32.13 14.67 21.75
C VAL A 181 32.47 13.30 22.35
N PHE A 182 33.41 12.60 21.74
CA PHE A 182 33.80 11.25 22.17
C PHE A 182 34.89 11.24 23.24
N ASN A 183 35.69 12.31 23.35
CA ASN A 183 36.81 12.39 24.30
C ASN A 183 37.80 11.20 24.20
N LEU A 184 38.08 10.71 22.98
CA LEU A 184 39.09 9.69 22.73
C LEU A 184 40.45 10.38 22.54
N TYR A 185 41.47 9.91 23.26
CA TYR A 185 42.82 10.42 23.10
C TYR A 185 43.56 9.73 21.95
N ASP A 186 43.24 8.46 21.71
CA ASP A 186 43.85 7.67 20.64
C ASP A 186 42.89 6.59 20.10
N SER A 187 43.26 5.99 18.97
CA SER A 187 42.54 4.88 18.34
C SER A 187 42.83 3.50 18.97
N ASP A 188 43.73 3.42 19.96
CA ASP A 188 43.96 2.19 20.74
C ASP A 188 42.93 2.03 21.87
N GLU A 189 42.18 3.09 22.19
CA GLU A 189 41.06 3.04 23.13
C GLU A 189 40.02 1.98 22.75
N PRO A 190 39.43 1.28 23.76
CA PRO A 190 38.50 0.17 23.51
C PRO A 190 37.22 0.57 22.77
N VAL A 191 36.80 1.84 22.86
CA VAL A 191 35.67 2.37 22.09
C VAL A 191 35.93 2.30 20.59
N TRP A 192 37.14 2.63 20.15
CA TRP A 192 37.50 2.61 18.73
C TRP A 192 37.32 1.19 18.16
N ALA A 193 37.81 0.19 18.89
CA ALA A 193 37.66 -1.21 18.52
C ALA A 193 36.19 -1.67 18.49
N ALA A 194 35.36 -1.20 19.43
CA ALA A 194 33.94 -1.56 19.50
C ALA A 194 33.13 -0.98 18.31
N LEU A 195 33.40 0.27 17.92
CA LEU A 195 32.71 0.91 16.79
C LEU A 195 33.07 0.24 15.44
N HIS A 196 34.33 -0.15 15.26
CA HIS A 196 34.81 -0.78 14.04
C HIS A 196 34.63 -2.31 14.03
N GLU A 197 34.04 -2.90 15.09
CA GLU A 197 33.75 -4.32 15.14
C GLU A 197 32.78 -4.70 14.01
N ASN A 198 33.11 -5.77 13.26
CA ASN A 198 32.36 -6.21 12.08
C ASN A 198 32.16 -5.12 11.00
N GLU A 199 33.03 -4.11 10.95
CA GLU A 199 32.93 -2.98 10.00
C GLU A 199 31.62 -2.18 10.13
N LEU A 200 31.00 -2.18 11.33
CA LEU A 200 29.72 -1.50 11.54
C LEU A 200 29.82 0.01 11.32
N PHE A 201 30.73 0.68 12.05
CA PHE A 201 31.03 2.09 11.87
C PHE A 201 32.43 2.31 11.30
N LYS A 202 32.59 3.41 10.57
CA LYS A 202 33.87 3.90 10.06
C LYS A 202 34.07 5.39 10.33
N ASP A 203 35.32 5.79 10.50
CA ASP A 203 35.77 7.18 10.44
C ASP A 203 35.91 7.62 8.96
N PRO A 204 35.12 8.58 8.45
CA PRO A 204 35.14 8.98 7.04
C PRO A 204 36.51 9.44 6.52
N ILE A 205 37.38 9.93 7.41
CA ILE A 205 38.72 10.42 7.07
C ILE A 205 39.84 9.43 7.41
N GLU A 206 39.50 8.23 7.88
CA GLU A 206 40.44 7.12 8.16
C GLU A 206 41.75 7.56 8.85
N THR A 207 41.64 8.31 9.94
CA THR A 207 42.82 8.90 10.63
C THR A 207 43.02 8.28 12.03
N PRO A 208 43.32 6.97 12.16
CA PRO A 208 43.65 6.37 13.45
C PRO A 208 45.04 6.81 13.93
N GLY A 209 45.18 7.02 15.24
CA GLY A 209 46.48 7.25 15.90
C GLY A 209 46.30 7.90 17.26
N ASP A 210 47.36 8.55 17.75
CA ASP A 210 47.40 9.28 19.02
C ASP A 210 47.13 10.76 18.76
N TRP A 211 45.87 11.19 18.93
CA TRP A 211 45.44 12.54 18.58
C TRP A 211 45.82 13.59 19.63
N HIS A 212 46.44 13.18 20.74
CA HIS A 212 46.79 14.08 21.84
C HIS A 212 48.18 14.68 21.67
N ASP A 213 48.28 16.01 21.62
CA ASP A 213 49.54 16.77 21.51
C ASP A 213 50.42 16.34 20.32
N GLY A 214 49.80 15.75 19.28
CA GLY A 214 50.48 15.12 18.16
C GLY A 214 50.66 16.07 16.97
N GLU A 215 51.91 16.40 16.60
CA GLU A 215 52.21 17.23 15.42
C GLU A 215 51.65 16.65 14.11
N GLU A 216 51.46 15.32 14.05
CA GLU A 216 50.93 14.61 12.88
C GLU A 216 49.39 14.68 12.75
N PHE A 217 48.69 15.07 13.82
CA PHE A 217 47.22 15.17 13.87
C PHE A 217 46.69 16.60 13.98
N VAL A 218 47.57 17.61 13.91
CA VAL A 218 47.18 19.03 14.02
C VAL A 218 46.07 19.45 13.05
N ALA A 219 45.96 18.81 11.88
CA ALA A 219 44.93 19.09 10.89
C ALA A 219 43.52 18.59 11.28
N VAL A 220 43.42 17.73 12.30
CA VAL A 220 42.16 17.13 12.75
C VAL A 220 41.82 17.43 14.21
N HIS A 221 42.62 18.22 14.92
CA HIS A 221 42.29 18.67 16.27
C HIS A 221 41.01 19.52 16.28
N THR A 222 40.23 19.39 17.36
CA THR A 222 38.94 20.03 17.56
C THR A 222 38.80 20.69 18.93
N GLN A 223 39.68 20.37 19.90
CA GLN A 223 39.73 21.03 21.21
C GLN A 223 41.20 21.27 21.62
N SER A 224 41.56 22.32 22.36
CA SER A 224 40.73 23.46 22.77
C SER A 224 40.94 24.71 21.92
N THR A 225 39.86 25.43 21.62
CA THR A 225 39.94 26.73 20.89
C THR A 225 40.68 27.83 21.67
N ARG A 226 40.96 27.61 22.95
CA ARG A 226 41.39 28.65 23.91
C ARG A 226 42.48 28.16 24.87
N THR A 227 43.35 29.07 25.29
CA THR A 227 44.37 28.81 26.33
C THR A 227 43.94 29.20 27.74
N ASP A 228 42.93 30.07 27.86
CA ASP A 228 42.39 30.54 29.14
C ASP A 228 41.03 29.91 29.43
N GLN A 229 40.74 29.67 30.72
CA GLN A 229 39.49 29.07 31.15
C GLN A 229 38.39 30.13 31.37
N PHE A 230 37.30 30.02 30.61
CA PHE A 230 36.06 30.80 30.80
C PHE A 230 34.83 30.04 30.31
N GLY A 231 33.64 30.42 30.79
CA GLY A 231 32.38 29.77 30.40
C GLY A 231 32.24 28.29 30.83
N GLY A 232 33.18 27.78 31.64
CA GLY A 232 33.26 26.37 32.00
C GLY A 232 34.06 25.49 31.03
N GLY A 233 34.58 26.04 29.93
CA GLY A 233 35.33 25.30 28.91
C GLY A 233 36.76 24.96 29.31
N ALA A 234 37.33 23.95 28.65
CA ALA A 234 38.69 23.51 28.86
C ALA A 234 39.70 24.53 28.28
N PRO A 235 40.77 24.89 29.02
CA PRO A 235 41.93 25.59 28.47
C PRO A 235 42.94 24.59 27.89
N GLY A 236 43.91 25.07 27.12
CA GLY A 236 45.07 24.27 26.69
C GLY A 236 45.61 24.67 25.33
N GLY A 237 44.76 25.25 24.49
CA GLY A 237 45.01 25.42 23.06
C GLY A 237 44.66 24.15 22.28
N LEU A 238 44.78 24.21 20.96
CA LEU A 238 44.24 23.17 20.06
C LEU A 238 45.19 21.97 19.98
N ASP A 239 44.89 20.87 20.68
CA ASP A 239 45.81 19.74 20.89
C ASP A 239 45.15 18.35 20.89
N ASP A 240 43.83 18.25 20.77
CA ASP A 240 43.08 16.99 20.80
C ASP A 240 42.03 16.90 19.67
N ARG A 241 41.79 15.70 19.11
CA ARG A 241 40.61 15.38 18.27
C ARG A 241 39.57 14.67 19.13
N PHE A 242 38.56 15.41 19.61
CA PHE A 242 37.48 14.83 20.42
C PHE A 242 36.13 14.79 19.75
N ASP A 243 35.95 15.55 18.67
CA ASP A 243 34.68 15.67 17.97
C ASP A 243 34.72 14.80 16.71
N PHE A 244 33.79 13.85 16.62
CA PHE A 244 33.72 12.88 15.53
C PHE A 244 32.33 12.88 14.89
N ILE A 245 32.25 12.35 13.67
CA ILE A 245 31.01 11.90 13.02
C ILE A 245 31.37 10.58 12.34
N PHE A 246 31.08 9.48 13.02
CA PHE A 246 31.20 8.14 12.44
C PHE A 246 30.00 7.85 11.57
N ILE A 247 30.19 7.06 10.52
CA ILE A 247 29.11 6.62 9.65
C ILE A 247 29.07 5.11 9.57
N THR A 248 27.88 4.57 9.40
CA THR A 248 27.69 3.14 9.11
C THR A 248 28.25 2.78 7.73
N SER A 249 28.66 1.52 7.54
CA SER A 249 29.17 1.05 6.25
C SER A 249 28.15 1.13 5.10
N THR A 250 26.86 1.25 5.42
CA THR A 250 25.76 1.43 4.47
C THR A 250 25.87 2.72 3.66
N PHE A 251 26.67 3.70 4.08
CA PHE A 251 26.93 4.90 3.27
C PHE A 251 27.79 4.64 2.01
N ASP A 252 28.30 3.41 1.83
CA ASP A 252 29.13 2.99 0.69
C ASP A 252 28.43 2.05 -0.31
N ASP A 253 27.17 1.68 -0.07
CA ASP A 253 26.46 0.70 -0.90
C ASP A 253 25.87 1.26 -2.21
N GLU A 254 26.01 2.58 -2.42
CA GLU A 254 25.40 3.34 -3.53
C GLU A 254 23.86 3.34 -3.53
N GLU A 255 23.23 2.95 -2.42
CA GLU A 255 21.78 2.87 -2.24
C GLU A 255 21.31 3.84 -1.13
N GLY A 256 20.58 4.89 -1.50
CA GLY A 256 20.07 5.88 -0.54
C GLY A 256 21.08 6.97 -0.19
N TRP A 257 21.51 7.03 1.08
CA TRP A 257 22.41 8.06 1.59
C TRP A 257 23.88 7.71 1.37
N MET A 258 24.65 8.66 0.86
CA MET A 258 26.07 8.49 0.54
C MET A 258 26.92 9.60 1.16
N TYR A 259 28.09 9.24 1.67
CA TYR A 259 29.08 10.23 2.10
C TYR A 259 29.69 10.95 0.89
N VAL A 260 29.77 12.28 0.96
CA VAL A 260 30.51 13.07 -0.03
C VAL A 260 31.99 13.06 0.35
N ALA A 261 32.79 12.32 -0.41
CA ALA A 261 34.23 12.22 -0.18
C ALA A 261 34.91 13.59 -0.06
N ASP A 262 35.91 13.68 0.82
CA ASP A 262 36.71 14.87 1.10
C ASP A 262 35.92 16.08 1.67
N SER A 263 34.68 15.89 2.14
CA SER A 263 33.87 16.96 2.73
C SER A 263 34.05 17.15 4.25
N TYR A 264 34.68 16.21 4.93
CA TYR A 264 34.79 16.20 6.38
C TYR A 264 35.76 17.28 6.87
N THR A 265 35.31 18.17 7.73
CA THR A 265 36.04 19.39 8.11
C THR A 265 35.86 19.75 9.58
N ALA A 266 36.96 19.99 10.30
CA ALA A 266 36.97 20.71 11.58
C ALA A 266 37.03 22.23 11.31
N TYR A 267 35.89 22.92 11.41
CA TYR A 267 35.76 24.29 10.93
C TYR A 267 36.59 25.26 11.76
N GLY A 268 37.54 25.93 11.11
CA GLY A 268 38.47 26.88 11.74
C GLY A 268 39.84 26.28 12.08
N ASN A 269 40.01 24.96 11.99
CA ASN A 269 41.33 24.36 12.14
C ASN A 269 42.15 24.55 10.85
N ASP A 270 43.30 25.20 10.96
CA ASP A 270 44.25 25.43 9.87
C ASP A 270 45.58 24.66 10.04
N GLY A 271 45.69 23.85 11.10
CA GLY A 271 46.87 23.08 11.46
C GLY A 271 48.02 23.87 12.10
N ASN A 272 47.86 25.17 12.38
CA ASN A 272 48.96 26.03 12.86
C ASN A 272 48.89 26.36 14.36
N HIS A 273 47.82 25.97 15.05
CA HIS A 273 47.51 26.42 16.42
C HIS A 273 47.74 25.33 17.48
N LEU A 274 48.68 24.40 17.26
CA LEU A 274 49.02 23.36 18.24
C LEU A 274 49.37 23.99 19.60
N ASN A 275 48.64 23.61 20.66
CA ASN A 275 48.77 24.17 22.01
C ASN A 275 48.61 25.71 22.10
N GLN A 276 47.92 26.30 21.12
CA GLN A 276 47.64 27.74 21.06
C GLN A 276 46.15 27.99 20.95
N ALA A 277 45.71 29.18 21.36
CA ALA A 277 44.35 29.61 21.09
C ALA A 277 44.17 29.79 19.59
N ILE A 278 42.97 29.54 19.06
CA ILE A 278 42.66 29.68 17.62
C ILE A 278 42.80 31.12 17.09
N THR A 279 42.94 32.09 18.01
CA THR A 279 43.13 33.51 17.74
C THR A 279 44.60 33.97 17.85
N GLU A 280 45.53 33.08 18.21
CA GLU A 280 46.95 33.42 18.32
C GLU A 280 47.61 33.47 16.94
N GLY A 281 47.78 34.68 16.41
CA GLY A 281 48.30 34.88 15.05
C GLY A 281 47.18 34.92 14.00
N GLU A 282 47.52 34.65 12.74
CA GLU A 282 46.55 34.69 11.63
C GLU A 282 46.03 33.28 11.33
N ASN A 283 44.73 33.06 11.56
CA ASN A 283 44.05 31.83 11.16
C ASN A 283 43.86 31.76 9.64
N GLN A 284 44.36 30.70 9.00
CA GLN A 284 44.31 30.55 7.54
C GLN A 284 43.03 29.85 7.04
N ALA A 285 42.25 29.23 7.93
CA ALA A 285 41.01 28.55 7.58
C ALA A 285 39.80 29.49 7.59
N VAL A 286 39.78 30.48 8.49
CA VAL A 286 38.64 31.41 8.65
C VAL A 286 39.09 32.86 8.91
N PRO A 287 38.26 33.87 8.59
CA PRO A 287 38.57 35.26 8.92
C PRO A 287 38.73 35.50 10.43
N GLU A 288 39.49 36.55 10.81
CA GLU A 288 39.77 36.91 12.21
C GLU A 288 38.50 37.03 13.08
N GLU A 289 37.42 37.63 12.54
CA GLU A 289 36.14 37.76 13.24
C GLU A 289 35.48 36.40 13.53
N VAL A 290 35.66 35.41 12.64
CA VAL A 290 35.15 34.05 12.82
C VAL A 290 36.04 33.25 13.76
N ALA A 291 37.37 33.41 13.68
CA ALA A 291 38.29 32.80 14.65
C ALA A 291 38.00 33.29 16.08
N GLN A 292 37.72 34.58 16.25
CA GLN A 292 37.28 35.14 17.53
C GLN A 292 35.93 34.57 17.97
N ALA A 293 34.98 34.41 17.05
CA ALA A 293 33.69 33.79 17.36
C ALA A 293 33.83 32.33 17.78
N LEU A 294 34.67 31.54 17.11
CA LEU A 294 34.99 30.15 17.49
C LEU A 294 35.61 30.09 18.89
N HIS A 295 36.57 30.97 19.17
CA HIS A 295 37.18 31.10 20.49
C HIS A 295 36.14 31.42 21.57
N ASP A 296 35.22 32.35 21.34
CA ASP A 296 34.28 32.84 22.35
C ASP A 296 33.05 31.93 22.53
N ALA A 297 32.61 31.27 21.46
CA ALA A 297 31.42 30.42 21.47
C ALA A 297 31.61 29.13 22.26
N SER A 298 32.64 28.34 21.93
CA SER A 298 32.86 27.02 22.53
C SER A 298 34.36 26.71 22.64
N ASP A 299 34.73 25.84 23.56
CA ASP A 299 36.08 25.28 23.66
C ASP A 299 36.31 24.19 22.60
N HIS A 300 35.28 23.78 21.88
CA HIS A 300 35.36 22.89 20.72
C HIS A 300 35.25 23.66 19.40
N LEU A 301 35.71 23.03 18.32
CA LEU A 301 35.39 23.41 16.94
C LEU A 301 34.19 22.61 16.44
N PRO A 302 33.29 23.19 15.63
CA PRO A 302 32.28 22.40 14.94
C PRO A 302 32.95 21.52 13.89
N VAL A 303 32.52 20.26 13.85
CA VAL A 303 32.93 19.30 12.82
C VAL A 303 31.74 19.05 11.91
N TYR A 304 31.94 19.12 10.60
CA TYR A 304 30.88 18.81 9.64
C TYR A 304 31.37 17.89 8.53
N MET A 305 30.41 17.22 7.91
CA MET A 305 30.60 16.50 6.66
C MET A 305 29.35 16.66 5.79
N ASP A 306 29.53 16.46 4.50
CA ASP A 306 28.42 16.47 3.55
C ASP A 306 28.01 15.02 3.24
N ILE A 307 26.72 14.76 3.31
CA ILE A 307 26.08 13.54 2.79
C ILE A 307 25.25 13.90 1.56
N SER A 308 24.79 12.89 0.86
CA SER A 308 24.10 13.08 -0.40
C SER A 308 23.17 11.92 -0.71
N TYR A 309 22.26 12.15 -1.63
CA TYR A 309 21.40 11.11 -2.18
C TYR A 309 21.05 11.46 -3.63
N VAL A 310 20.50 10.49 -4.35
CA VAL A 310 19.97 10.71 -5.69
C VAL A 310 18.45 10.90 -5.59
N PRO A 311 17.92 12.09 -5.86
CA PRO A 311 16.47 12.32 -5.85
C PRO A 311 15.75 11.39 -6.83
N THR A 312 14.64 10.81 -6.39
CA THR A 312 13.84 9.96 -7.28
C THR A 312 13.06 10.85 -8.26
N GLU A 313 13.01 10.46 -9.54
CA GLU A 313 12.27 11.22 -10.55
C GLU A 313 10.78 11.34 -10.19
N ILE A 314 10.26 12.58 -10.22
CA ILE A 314 8.82 12.83 -10.12
C ILE A 314 8.16 12.48 -11.45
N GLY A 315 7.20 11.56 -11.38
CA GLY A 315 6.40 11.13 -12.52
C GLY A 315 4.93 11.44 -12.36
N GLU A 316 4.17 11.14 -13.42
CA GLU A 316 2.71 11.22 -13.41
C GLU A 316 2.10 9.86 -13.81
N PHE A 317 0.98 9.51 -13.18
CA PHE A 317 0.19 8.34 -13.51
C PHE A 317 -1.29 8.71 -13.62
N THR A 318 -1.88 8.45 -14.78
CA THR A 318 -3.28 8.77 -15.06
C THR A 318 -4.20 7.57 -14.82
N ILE A 319 -5.18 7.75 -13.95
CA ILE A 319 -6.24 6.79 -13.67
C ILE A 319 -7.51 7.25 -14.38
N ARG A 320 -8.03 6.41 -15.28
CA ARG A 320 -9.34 6.64 -15.92
C ARG A 320 -10.46 6.24 -14.97
N LEU A 321 -11.41 7.14 -14.76
CA LEU A 321 -12.54 6.97 -13.86
C LEU A 321 -13.84 6.91 -14.65
N HIS A 322 -14.71 5.97 -14.30
CA HIS A 322 -16.05 5.87 -14.83
C HIS A 322 -17.07 6.54 -13.90
N ALA A 323 -18.22 6.93 -14.45
CA ALA A 323 -19.36 7.34 -13.62
C ALA A 323 -19.78 6.20 -12.68
N GLY A 324 -20.16 6.53 -11.44
CA GLY A 324 -20.45 5.55 -10.40
C GLY A 324 -19.20 5.13 -9.62
N TRP A 325 -19.22 3.92 -9.07
CA TRP A 325 -18.11 3.40 -8.27
C TRP A 325 -16.92 2.98 -9.14
N ASN A 326 -15.73 3.22 -8.62
CA ASN A 326 -14.45 2.76 -9.13
C ASN A 326 -13.67 2.15 -7.97
N MET A 327 -12.78 1.21 -8.26
CA MET A 327 -11.80 0.69 -7.29
C MET A 327 -10.42 0.89 -7.88
N ILE A 328 -9.67 1.81 -7.31
CA ILE A 328 -8.48 2.42 -7.92
C ILE A 328 -7.26 2.25 -7.04
N SER A 329 -6.10 2.32 -7.69
CA SER A 329 -4.80 2.43 -7.05
C SER A 329 -3.88 3.25 -7.94
N SER A 330 -2.75 3.68 -7.38
CA SER A 330 -1.68 4.36 -8.08
C SER A 330 -0.36 3.71 -7.67
N PRO A 331 0.60 3.51 -8.59
CA PRO A 331 1.96 3.12 -8.25
C PRO A 331 2.79 4.33 -7.73
N ILE A 332 2.20 5.52 -7.68
CA ILE A 332 2.85 6.76 -7.25
C ILE A 332 2.42 7.10 -5.82
N GLN A 333 3.41 7.41 -4.97
CA GLN A 333 3.22 8.14 -3.73
C GLN A 333 3.08 9.64 -4.07
N PRO A 334 1.89 10.25 -3.93
CA PRO A 334 1.66 11.60 -4.42
C PRO A 334 2.39 12.65 -3.58
N ILE A 335 2.75 13.77 -4.22
CA ILE A 335 3.37 14.93 -3.58
C ILE A 335 2.64 16.20 -4.06
N PRO A 336 1.88 16.90 -3.20
CA PRO A 336 1.54 16.54 -1.81
C PRO A 336 0.65 15.29 -1.74
N ALA A 337 0.77 14.55 -0.63
CA ALA A 337 0.06 13.29 -0.43
C ALA A 337 -1.38 13.45 0.07
N ASP A 338 -1.75 14.62 0.60
CA ASP A 338 -3.05 14.81 1.22
C ASP A 338 -4.20 14.62 0.22
N MET A 339 -5.26 13.95 0.68
CA MET A 339 -6.35 13.56 -0.22
C MET A 339 -7.12 14.75 -0.83
N GLU A 340 -7.07 15.94 -0.24
CA GLU A 340 -7.70 17.13 -0.82
C GLU A 340 -6.92 17.65 -2.02
N SER A 341 -5.59 17.71 -1.92
CA SER A 341 -4.71 18.09 -3.02
C SER A 341 -4.71 17.05 -4.13
N VAL A 342 -4.61 15.75 -3.81
CA VAL A 342 -4.62 14.67 -4.81
C VAL A 342 -5.88 14.72 -5.66
N TRP A 343 -7.04 15.02 -5.07
CA TRP A 343 -8.32 15.03 -5.77
C TRP A 343 -8.74 16.40 -6.31
N ALA A 344 -7.95 17.46 -6.08
CA ALA A 344 -8.33 18.85 -6.34
C ALA A 344 -8.92 19.08 -7.74
N ASP A 345 -8.23 18.62 -8.79
CA ASP A 345 -8.68 18.81 -10.18
C ASP A 345 -10.03 18.12 -10.48
N VAL A 346 -10.27 16.96 -9.89
CA VAL A 346 -11.52 16.21 -10.07
C VAL A 346 -12.66 16.84 -9.26
N VAL A 347 -12.34 17.40 -8.09
CA VAL A 347 -13.26 18.16 -7.24
C VAL A 347 -13.67 19.48 -7.90
N ASP A 348 -12.73 20.21 -8.51
CA ASP A 348 -12.98 21.44 -9.24
C ASP A 348 -13.90 21.22 -10.45
N ARG A 349 -13.78 20.05 -11.08
CA ARG A 349 -14.69 19.57 -12.13
C ARG A 349 -16.04 19.07 -11.59
N ASN A 350 -16.24 19.08 -10.27
CA ASN A 350 -17.44 18.63 -9.55
C ASN A 350 -17.82 17.16 -9.83
N ASN A 351 -16.81 16.32 -10.05
CA ASN A 351 -17.01 14.93 -10.44
C ASN A 351 -16.84 13.94 -9.27
N LEU A 352 -16.00 14.23 -8.28
CA LEU A 352 -15.84 13.37 -7.11
C LEU A 352 -17.02 13.53 -6.12
N ARG A 353 -17.69 12.44 -5.78
CA ARG A 353 -18.70 12.41 -4.71
C ARG A 353 -18.12 11.97 -3.38
N LEU A 354 -17.32 10.91 -3.43
CA LEU A 354 -16.79 10.22 -2.26
C LEU A 354 -15.59 9.40 -2.69
N THR A 355 -14.50 9.47 -1.96
CA THR A 355 -13.43 8.45 -2.00
C THR A 355 -13.27 7.87 -0.60
N LYS A 356 -12.98 6.57 -0.48
CA LYS A 356 -12.87 5.88 0.81
C LYS A 356 -11.86 4.73 0.77
N ASN A 357 -11.31 4.39 1.93
CA ASN A 357 -10.48 3.21 2.12
C ASN A 357 -11.28 2.03 2.74
N ASP A 358 -10.60 0.92 2.98
CA ASP A 358 -11.13 -0.32 3.58
C ASP A 358 -11.24 -0.28 5.11
N GLN A 359 -10.86 0.83 5.75
CA GLN A 359 -11.08 1.11 7.18
C GLN A 359 -12.32 1.99 7.38
N GLY A 360 -12.99 2.41 6.31
CA GLY A 360 -14.17 3.26 6.36
C GLY A 360 -13.86 4.75 6.55
N GLN A 361 -12.60 5.15 6.44
CA GLN A 361 -12.24 6.57 6.32
C GLN A 361 -12.57 7.06 4.91
N PHE A 362 -13.02 8.29 4.79
CA PHE A 362 -13.49 8.84 3.52
C PHE A 362 -13.31 10.36 3.39
N TYR A 363 -13.16 10.79 2.15
CA TYR A 363 -13.20 12.19 1.73
C TYR A 363 -14.43 12.41 0.86
N ALA A 364 -15.28 13.35 1.29
CA ALA A 364 -16.52 13.75 0.64
C ALA A 364 -16.50 15.28 0.47
N PRO A 365 -16.07 15.80 -0.70
CA PRO A 365 -15.90 17.24 -0.92
C PRO A 365 -17.21 18.03 -0.82
N GLY A 366 -18.33 17.47 -1.32
CA GLY A 366 -19.64 18.15 -1.31
C GLY A 366 -20.11 18.54 0.10
N PRO A 367 -20.09 17.63 1.08
CA PRO A 367 -20.31 17.94 2.49
C PRO A 367 -19.15 18.64 3.21
N GLY A 368 -17.96 18.74 2.60
CA GLY A 368 -16.76 19.29 3.23
C GLY A 368 -16.19 18.40 4.34
N PHE A 369 -16.25 17.08 4.19
CA PHE A 369 -15.76 16.13 5.19
C PHE A 369 -14.53 15.36 4.69
N ASN A 370 -13.48 15.27 5.52
CA ASN A 370 -12.29 14.48 5.26
C ASN A 370 -11.77 13.87 6.56
N ASN A 371 -11.59 12.56 6.61
CA ASN A 371 -10.85 11.87 7.68
C ASN A 371 -9.89 10.79 7.14
N MET A 372 -9.51 10.87 5.86
CA MET A 372 -8.59 9.92 5.23
C MET A 372 -7.13 10.24 5.52
N GLY A 373 -6.79 11.52 5.71
CA GLY A 373 -5.40 11.96 5.78
C GLY A 373 -4.76 11.90 4.40
N ASP A 374 -3.59 11.26 4.32
CA ASP A 374 -2.78 11.18 3.11
C ASP A 374 -3.07 9.93 2.30
N TRP A 375 -2.88 10.04 0.98
CA TRP A 375 -2.74 8.89 0.10
C TRP A 375 -1.46 8.15 0.45
N VAL A 376 -1.58 6.86 0.75
CA VAL A 376 -0.43 5.97 0.98
C VAL A 376 -0.36 5.00 -0.19
N VAL A 377 0.77 4.93 -0.88
CA VAL A 377 0.93 4.15 -2.13
C VAL A 377 0.67 2.66 -1.94
N THR A 378 0.84 2.13 -0.72
CA THR A 378 0.54 0.74 -0.34
C THR A 378 -0.94 0.48 -0.07
N ARG A 379 -1.81 1.47 -0.32
CA ARG A 379 -3.27 1.36 -0.15
C ARG A 379 -4.00 1.65 -1.46
N ALA A 380 -5.12 0.97 -1.65
CA ALA A 380 -6.07 1.25 -2.72
C ALA A 380 -7.37 1.85 -2.18
N PHE A 381 -8.17 2.43 -3.07
CA PHE A 381 -9.33 3.23 -2.70
C PHE A 381 -10.55 2.89 -3.55
N GLN A 382 -11.74 3.11 -2.99
CA GLN A 382 -12.97 3.15 -3.77
C GLN A 382 -13.38 4.61 -3.98
N ALA A 383 -13.69 4.99 -5.23
CA ALA A 383 -14.10 6.34 -5.58
C ALA A 383 -15.45 6.34 -6.31
N LYS A 384 -16.41 7.11 -5.80
CA LYS A 384 -17.71 7.34 -6.43
C LYS A 384 -17.69 8.64 -7.21
N MET A 385 -17.96 8.54 -8.50
CA MET A 385 -17.92 9.63 -9.46
C MET A 385 -19.32 9.99 -9.97
N THR A 386 -19.51 11.27 -10.31
CA THR A 386 -20.74 11.77 -10.94
C THR A 386 -20.79 11.47 -12.44
N ASP A 387 -19.65 11.62 -13.12
CA ASP A 387 -19.48 11.35 -14.55
C ASP A 387 -18.09 10.73 -14.80
N VAL A 388 -17.81 10.34 -16.05
CA VAL A 388 -16.49 9.87 -16.49
C VAL A 388 -15.47 11.00 -16.35
N ASP A 389 -14.29 10.68 -15.82
CA ASP A 389 -13.20 11.65 -15.66
C ASP A 389 -11.82 10.96 -15.64
N GLU A 390 -10.76 11.73 -15.46
CA GLU A 390 -9.40 11.23 -15.21
C GLU A 390 -8.80 11.90 -13.97
N LEU A 391 -8.18 11.07 -13.11
CA LEU A 391 -7.34 11.49 -11.99
C LEU A 391 -5.88 11.37 -12.42
N VAL A 392 -5.13 12.47 -12.39
CA VAL A 392 -3.69 12.47 -12.60
C VAL A 392 -3.02 12.52 -11.23
N VAL A 393 -2.21 11.51 -10.93
CA VAL A 393 -1.46 11.42 -9.69
C VAL A 393 0.00 11.74 -10.00
N SER A 394 0.56 12.76 -9.35
CA SER A 394 1.93 13.21 -9.57
C SER A 394 2.75 13.04 -8.28
N GLY A 395 3.97 12.52 -8.40
CA GLY A 395 4.81 12.19 -7.25
C GLY A 395 5.86 11.14 -7.61
N GLN A 396 6.36 10.39 -6.62
CA GLN A 396 7.38 9.36 -6.84
C GLN A 396 6.79 7.98 -7.07
N PHE A 397 7.35 7.23 -8.01
CA PHE A 397 6.99 5.82 -8.20
C PHE A 397 7.52 4.98 -7.04
N ALA A 398 6.65 4.16 -6.45
CA ALA A 398 7.08 3.15 -5.50
C ALA A 398 7.90 2.05 -6.19
N PRO A 399 8.95 1.52 -5.53
CA PRO A 399 9.57 0.26 -5.93
C PRO A 399 8.51 -0.83 -6.16
N GLU A 400 8.65 -1.64 -7.21
CA GLU A 400 7.61 -2.64 -7.57
C GLU A 400 7.46 -3.74 -6.52
N ASP A 401 8.50 -3.95 -5.72
CA ASP A 401 8.63 -4.90 -4.61
C ASP A 401 8.32 -4.29 -3.24
N THR A 402 7.83 -3.04 -3.18
CA THR A 402 7.42 -2.39 -1.93
C THR A 402 6.49 -3.32 -1.13
N PRO A 403 6.87 -3.72 0.10
CA PRO A 403 6.05 -4.59 0.94
C PRO A 403 4.71 -3.97 1.33
N ILE A 404 3.64 -4.77 1.33
CA ILE A 404 2.29 -4.35 1.70
C ILE A 404 1.80 -5.22 2.86
N ASP A 405 1.61 -4.61 4.03
CA ASP A 405 1.05 -5.30 5.19
C ASP A 405 -0.42 -5.67 4.99
N LEU A 406 -0.74 -6.95 5.21
CA LEU A 406 -2.08 -7.50 5.16
C LEU A 406 -2.53 -7.93 6.55
N ARG A 407 -3.74 -7.52 6.93
CA ARG A 407 -4.40 -7.96 8.16
C ARG A 407 -5.21 -9.23 7.95
N GLU A 408 -5.48 -9.96 9.03
CA GLU A 408 -6.54 -10.97 9.04
C GLU A 408 -7.87 -10.33 8.58
N GLY A 409 -8.59 -11.02 7.70
CA GLY A 409 -9.79 -10.49 7.07
C GLY A 409 -9.49 -9.70 5.80
N TRP A 410 -10.28 -8.66 5.51
CA TRP A 410 -10.25 -7.96 4.24
C TRP A 410 -9.31 -6.75 4.24
N THR A 411 -8.48 -6.65 3.20
CA THR A 411 -7.61 -5.51 2.91
C THR A 411 -7.80 -5.05 1.46
N LEU A 412 -7.88 -3.75 1.20
CA LEU A 412 -7.93 -3.18 -0.16
C LEU A 412 -6.54 -2.73 -0.59
N VAL A 413 -5.93 -3.48 -1.50
CA VAL A 413 -4.52 -3.34 -1.88
C VAL A 413 -4.33 -2.78 -3.30
N PRO A 414 -3.25 -2.02 -3.53
CA PRO A 414 -2.84 -1.55 -4.85
C PRO A 414 -2.09 -2.66 -5.60
N TYR A 415 -1.94 -2.50 -6.92
CA TYR A 415 -0.98 -3.29 -7.70
C TYR A 415 0.16 -2.39 -8.16
N LEU A 416 1.39 -2.65 -7.72
CA LEU A 416 2.56 -1.79 -7.98
C LEU A 416 3.38 -2.16 -9.22
N PRO A 417 3.49 -3.43 -9.67
CA PRO A 417 4.32 -3.77 -10.83
C PRO A 417 3.83 -3.19 -12.17
N GLU A 418 4.76 -2.88 -13.09
CA GLU A 418 4.39 -2.37 -14.43
C GLU A 418 3.80 -3.47 -15.29
N GLN A 419 4.44 -4.64 -15.21
CA GLN A 419 3.99 -5.84 -15.88
C GLN A 419 2.66 -6.30 -15.30
N ARG A 420 1.74 -6.70 -16.17
CA ARG A 420 0.48 -7.33 -15.74
C ARG A 420 0.71 -8.82 -15.45
N VAL A 421 0.35 -9.26 -14.25
CA VAL A 421 0.50 -10.65 -13.81
C VAL A 421 -0.85 -11.24 -13.45
N ALA A 422 -1.08 -12.52 -13.75
CA ALA A 422 -2.32 -13.20 -13.37
C ALA A 422 -2.39 -13.37 -11.84
N ALA A 423 -3.59 -13.24 -11.26
CA ALA A 423 -3.75 -13.28 -9.81
C ALA A 423 -3.07 -14.48 -9.12
N PRO A 424 -3.19 -15.75 -9.60
CA PRO A 424 -2.53 -16.88 -8.97
C PRO A 424 -1.00 -16.77 -8.90
N ASP A 425 -0.38 -16.18 -9.93
CA ASP A 425 1.07 -16.02 -10.01
C ASP A 425 1.51 -14.82 -9.14
N ALA A 426 0.75 -13.73 -9.18
CA ALA A 426 1.07 -12.48 -8.49
C ALA A 426 1.06 -12.60 -6.95
N VAL A 427 0.15 -13.42 -6.41
CA VAL A 427 -0.03 -13.62 -4.96
C VAL A 427 0.62 -14.91 -4.45
N ALA A 428 1.48 -15.54 -5.23
CA ALA A 428 2.08 -16.84 -4.89
C ALA A 428 2.80 -16.82 -3.54
N GLY A 429 3.41 -15.69 -3.16
CA GLY A 429 4.12 -15.53 -1.88
C GLY A 429 3.22 -15.52 -0.64
N ILE A 430 1.91 -15.33 -0.79
CA ILE A 430 0.95 -15.28 0.32
C ILE A 430 -0.11 -16.39 0.24
N VAL A 431 0.06 -17.38 -0.66
CA VAL A 431 -0.99 -18.34 -1.01
C VAL A 431 -1.44 -19.21 0.18
N ASP A 432 -0.54 -19.49 1.12
CA ASP A 432 -0.83 -20.34 2.29
C ASP A 432 -1.81 -19.67 3.26
N GLU A 433 -1.80 -18.34 3.33
CA GLU A 433 -2.68 -17.53 4.19
C GLU A 433 -3.82 -16.85 3.39
N LEU A 434 -3.79 -16.95 2.06
CA LEU A 434 -4.77 -16.33 1.18
C LEU A 434 -6.10 -17.08 1.17
N ILE A 435 -7.14 -16.44 1.70
CA ILE A 435 -8.52 -16.92 1.58
C ILE A 435 -9.05 -16.60 0.20
N LEU A 436 -9.01 -15.34 -0.28
CA LEU A 436 -9.59 -14.97 -1.58
C LEU A 436 -9.05 -13.60 -2.02
N ILE A 437 -8.78 -13.41 -3.29
CA ILE A 437 -8.56 -12.08 -3.89
C ILE A 437 -9.64 -11.80 -4.93
N LYS A 438 -10.17 -10.56 -4.99
CA LYS A 438 -11.17 -10.15 -5.98
C LYS A 438 -10.93 -8.76 -6.56
N ASP A 439 -11.42 -8.56 -7.78
CA ASP A 439 -11.34 -7.31 -8.51
C ASP A 439 -12.64 -6.48 -8.46
N PHE A 440 -12.61 -5.32 -9.13
CA PHE A 440 -13.74 -4.38 -9.14
C PHE A 440 -15.02 -4.99 -9.72
N TYR A 441 -14.91 -5.93 -10.65
CA TYR A 441 -16.05 -6.60 -11.27
C TYR A 441 -16.52 -7.83 -10.48
N GLY A 442 -15.96 -8.07 -9.29
CA GLY A 442 -16.27 -9.20 -8.44
C GLY A 442 -15.77 -10.54 -8.99
N ARG A 443 -14.84 -10.51 -9.94
CA ARG A 443 -14.09 -11.71 -10.34
C ARG A 443 -13.07 -12.00 -9.25
N PHE A 444 -12.81 -13.28 -8.98
CA PHE A 444 -12.00 -13.69 -7.84
C PHE A 444 -11.08 -14.87 -8.17
N TYR A 445 -10.00 -14.96 -7.41
CA TYR A 445 -9.13 -16.13 -7.32
C TYR A 445 -9.28 -16.74 -5.92
N ARG A 446 -9.48 -18.07 -5.89
CA ARG A 446 -9.64 -18.86 -4.68
C ARG A 446 -8.69 -20.08 -4.73
N PRO A 447 -7.55 -20.04 -4.01
CA PRO A 447 -6.53 -21.08 -4.05
C PRO A 447 -7.03 -22.49 -3.70
N ASP A 448 -7.86 -22.61 -2.65
CA ASP A 448 -8.38 -23.91 -2.16
C ASP A 448 -9.13 -24.72 -3.23
N PHE A 449 -9.71 -24.04 -4.23
CA PHE A 449 -10.44 -24.68 -5.33
C PHE A 449 -9.65 -24.66 -6.64
N GLY A 450 -8.41 -24.13 -6.65
CA GLY A 450 -7.61 -23.94 -7.85
C GLY A 450 -8.33 -23.10 -8.92
N PHE A 451 -9.19 -22.17 -8.50
CA PHE A 451 -10.09 -21.44 -9.39
C PHE A 451 -9.74 -19.96 -9.46
N SER A 452 -9.60 -19.44 -10.68
CA SER A 452 -9.58 -18.00 -10.95
C SER A 452 -10.43 -17.67 -12.17
N ASN A 453 -11.27 -16.65 -12.05
CA ASN A 453 -11.84 -15.94 -13.19
C ASN A 453 -11.35 -14.48 -13.27
N MET A 454 -10.28 -14.14 -12.57
CA MET A 454 -9.65 -12.82 -12.64
C MET A 454 -8.73 -12.71 -13.85
N GLY A 455 -8.77 -11.53 -14.49
CA GLY A 455 -7.77 -11.16 -15.49
C GLY A 455 -6.42 -10.82 -14.84
N ALA A 456 -5.46 -10.44 -15.69
CA ALA A 456 -4.18 -9.94 -15.19
C ALA A 456 -4.36 -8.62 -14.41
N LEU A 457 -3.61 -8.47 -13.33
CA LEU A 457 -3.66 -7.33 -12.43
C LEU A 457 -3.10 -6.06 -13.10
N ARG A 458 -3.53 -4.87 -12.64
CA ARG A 458 -3.19 -3.58 -13.27
C ARG A 458 -2.99 -2.46 -12.25
N ARG A 459 -2.01 -1.59 -12.50
CA ARG A 459 -1.62 -0.46 -11.63
C ARG A 459 -2.73 0.52 -11.29
N SER A 460 -3.71 0.71 -12.18
CA SER A 460 -4.79 1.68 -12.00
C SER A 460 -5.99 1.14 -11.20
N GLN A 461 -5.95 -0.11 -10.74
CA GLN A 461 -7.08 -0.77 -10.11
C GLN A 461 -6.69 -1.37 -8.76
N GLY A 462 -7.53 -1.14 -7.74
CA GLY A 462 -7.39 -1.84 -6.46
C GLY A 462 -7.89 -3.29 -6.53
N TYR A 463 -7.53 -4.07 -5.50
CA TYR A 463 -7.96 -5.46 -5.30
C TYR A 463 -8.28 -5.71 -3.83
N TYR A 464 -9.40 -6.40 -3.56
CA TYR A 464 -9.68 -6.86 -2.21
C TYR A 464 -9.01 -8.21 -1.98
N VAL A 465 -8.19 -8.29 -0.94
CA VAL A 465 -7.52 -9.52 -0.49
C VAL A 465 -8.09 -9.90 0.87
N LYS A 466 -8.50 -11.16 1.01
CA LYS A 466 -8.96 -11.75 2.27
C LYS A 466 -7.92 -12.72 2.78
N MET A 467 -7.44 -12.51 4.00
CA MET A 467 -6.46 -13.37 4.67
C MET A 467 -7.08 -14.11 5.86
N ASN A 468 -6.53 -15.27 6.20
CA ASN A 468 -6.83 -16.02 7.43
C ASN A 468 -5.93 -15.62 8.63
N ALA A 469 -4.84 -14.90 8.37
CA ALA A 469 -3.86 -14.42 9.32
C ALA A 469 -3.15 -13.17 8.74
N GLU A 470 -2.40 -12.44 9.56
CA GLU A 470 -1.57 -11.33 9.08
C GLU A 470 -0.42 -11.85 8.20
N ALA A 471 -0.09 -11.11 7.14
CA ALA A 471 0.97 -11.46 6.19
C ALA A 471 1.54 -10.21 5.52
N VAL A 472 2.71 -10.32 4.90
CA VAL A 472 3.30 -9.25 4.09
C VAL A 472 3.25 -9.67 2.62
N LEU A 473 2.60 -8.86 1.78
CA LEU A 473 2.54 -9.07 0.34
C LEU A 473 3.66 -8.31 -0.35
N VAL A 474 4.54 -9.06 -1.02
CA VAL A 474 5.41 -8.56 -2.07
C VAL A 474 4.92 -9.16 -3.38
N TRP A 475 4.64 -8.32 -4.38
CA TRP A 475 4.10 -8.80 -5.65
C TRP A 475 5.10 -9.69 -6.38
N ASN A 476 4.71 -10.93 -6.68
CA ASN A 476 5.56 -11.83 -7.43
C ASN A 476 5.46 -11.54 -8.94
N VAL A 477 6.58 -11.12 -9.53
CA VAL A 477 6.71 -10.84 -10.98
C VAL A 477 7.69 -11.85 -11.59
N PRO A 478 7.22 -12.85 -12.36
CA PRO A 478 8.11 -13.86 -12.94
C PRO A 478 9.12 -13.27 -13.94
N GLU A 479 10.39 -13.69 -13.85
CA GLU A 479 11.52 -13.23 -14.70
C GLU A 479 11.26 -13.30 -16.21
N ASP A 480 10.47 -14.27 -16.66
CA ASP A 480 10.17 -14.48 -18.08
C ASP A 480 9.21 -13.42 -18.67
N GLY A 481 8.75 -12.45 -17.87
CA GLY A 481 8.08 -11.23 -18.33
C GLY A 481 6.75 -11.39 -19.07
N ILE A 482 6.33 -12.63 -19.36
CA ILE A 482 5.24 -12.95 -20.27
C ILE A 482 4.49 -14.20 -19.79
N ARG A 483 3.35 -13.97 -19.15
CA ARG A 483 2.09 -14.42 -19.76
C ARG A 483 1.24 -13.19 -20.01
N ASN A 484 1.44 -12.59 -21.19
CA ASN A 484 0.40 -11.85 -21.90
C ASN A 484 -0.79 -12.78 -22.04
N VAL A 485 -1.56 -12.92 -20.96
CA VAL A 485 -2.95 -13.27 -21.12
C VAL A 485 -3.53 -11.97 -21.67
N GLU A 486 -3.63 -11.88 -23.00
CA GLU A 486 -4.60 -10.97 -23.64
C GLU A 486 -5.78 -10.95 -22.71
N ASP A 487 -6.19 -9.76 -22.22
CA ASP A 487 -7.32 -9.57 -21.31
C ASP A 487 -8.32 -10.66 -21.62
N LEU A 488 -8.36 -11.70 -20.77
CA LEU A 488 -9.05 -12.95 -21.08
C LEU A 488 -10.34 -12.51 -21.76
N THR A 489 -10.55 -12.87 -23.03
CA THR A 489 -11.76 -12.47 -23.73
C THR A 489 -12.88 -13.23 -23.05
N TYR A 490 -13.30 -12.72 -21.90
CA TYR A 490 -14.24 -13.36 -21.03
C TYR A 490 -15.55 -13.25 -21.77
N SER A 491 -16.12 -14.40 -22.05
CA SER A 491 -17.52 -14.50 -22.43
C SER A 491 -18.33 -13.88 -21.29
N ILE A 492 -18.77 -12.64 -21.48
CA ILE A 492 -19.74 -12.02 -20.59
C ILE A 492 -21.12 -12.59 -20.90
N PRO A 493 -21.95 -12.87 -19.89
CA PRO A 493 -23.36 -13.18 -20.12
C PRO A 493 -24.01 -12.09 -20.99
N THR A 494 -24.72 -12.51 -22.03
CA THR A 494 -25.37 -11.60 -23.00
C THR A 494 -26.89 -11.57 -22.86
N HIS A 495 -27.48 -12.50 -22.10
CA HIS A 495 -28.93 -12.62 -21.95
C HIS A 495 -29.39 -12.42 -20.50
N LEU A 496 -28.68 -13.00 -19.53
CA LEU A 496 -28.90 -12.79 -18.11
C LEU A 496 -27.98 -11.66 -17.63
N LEU A 497 -28.43 -10.43 -17.82
CA LEU A 497 -27.62 -9.24 -17.53
C LEU A 497 -27.76 -8.85 -16.05
N ALA A 498 -26.64 -8.88 -15.34
CA ALA A 498 -26.51 -8.32 -13.99
C ALA A 498 -26.41 -6.78 -14.05
N PRO A 499 -26.70 -6.06 -12.94
CA PRO A 499 -26.52 -4.61 -12.87
C PRO A 499 -25.04 -4.23 -12.98
N MET A 500 -24.81 -2.93 -13.21
CA MET A 500 -23.46 -2.35 -13.07
C MET A 500 -22.97 -2.53 -11.62
N PRO A 501 -21.64 -2.66 -11.41
CA PRO A 501 -21.06 -2.76 -10.07
C PRO A 501 -21.57 -1.67 -9.11
N THR A 502 -22.17 -2.08 -8.00
CA THR A 502 -22.73 -1.19 -6.96
C THR A 502 -21.73 -0.88 -5.85
N GLY A 503 -20.53 -1.46 -5.91
CA GLY A 503 -19.50 -1.35 -4.88
C GLY A 503 -19.56 -2.44 -3.80
N ASN A 504 -20.69 -3.16 -3.68
CA ASN A 504 -20.88 -4.27 -2.73
C ASN A 504 -21.25 -5.54 -3.48
N ASN A 505 -20.57 -6.66 -3.20
CA ASN A 505 -20.92 -7.95 -3.79
C ASN A 505 -20.60 -9.13 -2.87
N MET A 506 -21.25 -10.25 -3.15
CA MET A 506 -20.84 -11.58 -2.68
C MET A 506 -20.28 -12.40 -3.85
N SER A 507 -19.40 -13.35 -3.53
CA SER A 507 -18.80 -14.27 -4.51
C SER A 507 -19.47 -15.64 -4.44
N ILE A 508 -19.86 -16.19 -5.59
CA ILE A 508 -20.38 -17.55 -5.68
C ILE A 508 -19.47 -18.37 -6.61
N LEU A 509 -18.94 -19.47 -6.09
CA LEU A 509 -18.28 -20.49 -6.91
C LEU A 509 -19.31 -21.55 -7.29
N ILE A 510 -19.48 -21.76 -8.59
CA ILE A 510 -20.49 -22.65 -9.16
C ILE A 510 -19.79 -23.89 -9.69
N THR A 511 -20.22 -25.05 -9.20
CA THR A 511 -19.76 -26.36 -9.65
C THR A 511 -20.92 -27.16 -10.23
N ALA A 512 -20.62 -28.09 -11.13
CA ALA A 512 -21.59 -28.91 -11.83
C ALA A 512 -21.45 -30.38 -11.41
N ASP A 513 -22.53 -31.03 -10.97
CA ASP A 513 -22.53 -32.49 -10.78
C ASP A 513 -22.66 -33.19 -12.13
N LYS A 514 -21.57 -33.87 -12.56
CA LYS A 514 -21.45 -34.51 -13.88
C LYS A 514 -22.48 -35.62 -14.14
N ALA A 515 -23.27 -36.04 -13.14
CA ALA A 515 -24.33 -37.02 -13.29
C ALA A 515 -25.55 -36.48 -14.08
N GLY A 516 -25.39 -36.30 -15.40
CA GLY A 516 -26.52 -36.04 -16.32
C GLY A 516 -26.58 -34.63 -16.91
N LEU A 517 -25.48 -33.87 -16.86
CA LEU A 517 -25.40 -32.52 -17.40
C LEU A 517 -25.11 -32.49 -18.90
N LEU A 518 -26.05 -31.92 -19.66
CA LEU A 518 -25.88 -31.41 -21.01
C LEU A 518 -26.24 -29.92 -20.96
N PHE A 519 -25.38 -29.08 -20.36
CA PHE A 519 -25.42 -27.66 -20.71
C PHE A 519 -24.64 -27.51 -22.01
N GLY A 520 -25.13 -26.71 -22.95
CA GLY A 520 -24.27 -26.31 -24.06
C GLY A 520 -23.17 -25.39 -23.54
N VAL A 521 -21.93 -25.54 -24.02
CA VAL A 521 -20.86 -24.54 -23.83
C VAL A 521 -21.42 -23.13 -24.07
N GLY A 522 -21.19 -22.22 -23.14
CA GLY A 522 -21.73 -20.85 -23.19
C GLY A 522 -23.14 -20.69 -22.61
N SER A 523 -23.68 -21.68 -21.90
CA SER A 523 -24.91 -21.51 -21.11
C SER A 523 -24.69 -20.47 -20.01
N GLU A 524 -25.74 -19.72 -19.68
CA GLU A 524 -25.67 -18.64 -18.67
C GLU A 524 -26.42 -19.05 -17.42
N ILE A 525 -25.91 -18.71 -16.25
CA ILE A 525 -26.64 -18.77 -14.98
C ILE A 525 -26.81 -17.35 -14.44
N GLY A 526 -28.00 -17.04 -13.96
CA GLY A 526 -28.31 -15.76 -13.32
C GLY A 526 -28.78 -15.97 -11.89
N ALA A 527 -28.38 -15.05 -11.01
CA ALA A 527 -28.82 -14.91 -9.64
C ALA A 527 -29.92 -13.84 -9.56
N PHE A 528 -31.02 -14.14 -8.87
CA PHE A 528 -32.21 -13.31 -8.82
C PHE A 528 -32.70 -13.09 -7.40
N THR A 529 -33.08 -11.87 -7.08
CA THR A 529 -33.84 -11.50 -5.89
C THR A 529 -35.27 -12.06 -5.97
N PRO A 530 -36.02 -12.13 -4.84
CA PRO A 530 -37.40 -12.62 -4.77
C PRO A 530 -38.40 -11.85 -5.65
N ASP A 531 -38.15 -10.56 -5.94
CA ASP A 531 -38.95 -9.75 -6.87
C ASP A 531 -38.59 -9.99 -8.35
N GLY A 532 -37.60 -10.84 -8.63
CA GLY A 532 -37.23 -11.30 -9.96
C GLY A 532 -36.15 -10.46 -10.65
N LYS A 533 -35.46 -9.57 -9.93
CA LYS A 533 -34.35 -8.78 -10.48
C LYS A 533 -33.08 -9.62 -10.58
N CYS A 534 -32.45 -9.63 -11.77
CA CYS A 534 -31.15 -10.27 -11.95
C CYS A 534 -30.09 -9.41 -11.27
N VAL A 535 -29.36 -9.98 -10.32
CA VAL A 535 -28.35 -9.30 -9.49
C VAL A 535 -26.95 -9.89 -9.64
N GLY A 536 -26.82 -11.00 -10.36
CA GLY A 536 -25.54 -11.60 -10.73
C GLY A 536 -25.70 -12.51 -11.92
N SER A 537 -24.63 -12.73 -12.67
CA SER A 537 -24.64 -13.73 -13.74
C SER A 537 -23.25 -14.25 -14.06
N ALA A 538 -23.19 -15.46 -14.63
CA ALA A 538 -21.96 -16.10 -15.07
C ALA A 538 -22.22 -17.03 -16.26
N ILE A 539 -21.15 -17.32 -17.01
CA ILE A 539 -21.13 -18.38 -18.02
C ILE A 539 -20.76 -19.70 -17.35
N LEU A 540 -21.53 -20.75 -17.61
CA LEU A 540 -21.28 -22.11 -17.17
C LEU A 540 -20.28 -22.79 -18.12
N ASN A 541 -19.33 -23.53 -17.53
CA ASN A 541 -18.37 -24.36 -18.22
C ASN A 541 -18.62 -25.84 -17.88
N ASP A 542 -18.52 -26.72 -18.87
CA ASP A 542 -18.84 -28.16 -18.69
C ASP A 542 -17.79 -28.90 -17.85
N ASP A 543 -16.53 -28.43 -17.88
CA ASP A 543 -15.38 -29.13 -17.30
C ASP A 543 -14.64 -28.33 -16.22
N SER A 544 -15.07 -27.11 -15.91
CA SER A 544 -14.45 -26.27 -14.89
C SER A 544 -15.50 -25.52 -14.07
N PRO A 545 -15.19 -25.15 -12.82
CA PRO A 545 -16.05 -24.26 -12.05
C PRO A 545 -16.24 -22.91 -12.77
N SER A 546 -17.31 -22.21 -12.39
CA SER A 546 -17.61 -20.85 -12.83
C SER A 546 -17.75 -19.92 -11.63
N GLY A 547 -17.28 -18.68 -11.74
CA GLY A 547 -17.37 -17.68 -10.68
C GLY A 547 -18.41 -16.62 -11.03
N MET A 548 -19.19 -16.20 -10.04
CA MET A 548 -20.23 -15.18 -10.18
C MET A 548 -20.14 -14.16 -9.04
N ALA A 549 -20.18 -12.88 -9.40
CA ALA A 549 -20.49 -11.81 -8.47
C ALA A 549 -22.01 -11.65 -8.37
N VAL A 550 -22.55 -11.60 -7.16
CA VAL A 550 -23.93 -11.17 -6.90
C VAL A 550 -23.86 -9.82 -6.23
N TRP A 551 -24.42 -8.79 -6.87
CA TRP A 551 -24.32 -7.40 -6.47
C TRP A 551 -25.38 -7.03 -5.42
N GLY A 552 -24.93 -6.37 -4.36
CA GLY A 552 -25.77 -5.80 -3.34
C GLY A 552 -26.29 -4.42 -3.70
N ASP A 553 -27.20 -3.91 -2.88
CA ASP A 553 -27.70 -2.54 -3.01
C ASP A 553 -26.61 -1.46 -2.78
N ASP A 554 -26.72 -0.32 -3.48
CA ASP A 554 -25.89 0.86 -3.19
C ASP A 554 -26.66 1.78 -2.22
N PRO A 555 -26.29 1.83 -0.92
CA PRO A 555 -27.04 2.59 0.08
C PRO A 555 -27.01 4.10 -0.13
N THR A 556 -26.23 4.60 -1.09
CA THR A 556 -26.11 6.02 -1.40
C THR A 556 -27.07 6.48 -2.51
N THR A 557 -27.87 5.58 -3.06
CA THR A 557 -28.96 5.88 -4.02
C THR A 557 -30.33 5.69 -3.34
N SER A 558 -31.39 6.12 -4.01
CA SER A 558 -32.78 5.87 -3.55
C SER A 558 -33.46 4.72 -4.29
N ILE A 559 -32.78 4.13 -5.28
CA ILE A 559 -33.28 3.04 -6.12
C ILE A 559 -32.57 1.79 -5.63
N ILE A 560 -33.29 0.69 -5.38
CA ILE A 560 -32.62 -0.56 -5.01
C ILE A 560 -31.95 -1.13 -6.26
N GLU A 561 -30.61 -1.12 -6.35
CA GLU A 561 -29.84 -1.60 -7.51
C GLU A 561 -29.47 -3.08 -7.45
N GLY A 562 -29.28 -3.63 -6.26
CA GLY A 562 -28.88 -5.02 -6.05
C GLY A 562 -29.71 -5.75 -4.99
N ALA A 563 -29.18 -6.84 -4.48
CA ALA A 563 -29.78 -7.59 -3.39
C ALA A 563 -29.62 -6.87 -2.04
N ILE A 564 -30.60 -7.01 -1.16
CA ILE A 564 -30.55 -6.49 0.21
C ILE A 564 -29.87 -7.54 1.11
N GLU A 565 -29.11 -7.09 2.11
CA GLU A 565 -28.46 -7.95 3.10
C GLU A 565 -29.46 -8.97 3.70
N GLY A 566 -29.11 -10.26 3.63
CA GLY A 566 -29.94 -11.37 4.11
C GLY A 566 -31.06 -11.84 3.19
N GLU A 567 -31.24 -11.20 2.02
CA GLU A 567 -32.25 -11.56 1.03
C GLU A 567 -31.93 -12.91 0.37
N THR A 568 -32.94 -13.77 0.17
CA THR A 568 -32.75 -15.07 -0.48
C THR A 568 -32.48 -14.89 -1.97
N ILE A 569 -31.42 -15.51 -2.46
CA ILE A 569 -31.05 -15.52 -3.88
C ILE A 569 -31.53 -16.82 -4.53
N THR A 570 -32.21 -16.66 -5.67
CA THR A 570 -32.69 -17.76 -6.52
C THR A 570 -31.92 -17.80 -7.83
N PHE A 571 -31.87 -18.94 -8.51
CA PHE A 571 -31.05 -19.12 -9.71
C PHE A 571 -31.88 -19.56 -10.90
N LYS A 572 -31.49 -19.11 -12.10
CA LYS A 572 -32.02 -19.60 -13.36
C LYS A 572 -30.89 -19.85 -14.34
N VAL A 573 -30.98 -20.94 -15.08
CA VAL A 573 -30.03 -21.29 -16.14
C VAL A 573 -30.69 -21.06 -17.49
N ARG A 574 -30.00 -20.36 -18.39
CA ARG A 574 -30.32 -20.26 -19.81
C ARG A 574 -29.39 -21.17 -20.59
N ASP A 575 -29.94 -22.23 -21.16
CA ASP A 575 -29.20 -23.15 -22.01
C ASP A 575 -28.81 -22.47 -23.34
N SER A 576 -27.54 -22.58 -23.75
CA SER A 576 -27.04 -21.90 -24.95
C SER A 576 -27.59 -22.50 -26.24
N ALA A 577 -27.81 -23.82 -26.29
CA ALA A 577 -28.24 -24.54 -27.49
C ALA A 577 -29.73 -24.32 -27.80
N THR A 578 -30.56 -24.30 -26.75
CA THR A 578 -32.03 -24.23 -26.86
C THR A 578 -32.60 -22.86 -26.53
N CYS A 579 -31.79 -21.96 -25.96
CA CYS A 579 -32.17 -20.63 -25.47
C CYS A 579 -33.23 -20.65 -24.35
N LEU A 580 -33.46 -21.79 -23.70
CA LEU A 580 -34.49 -21.95 -22.68
C LEU A 580 -33.98 -21.65 -21.29
N VAL A 581 -34.84 -20.98 -20.50
CA VAL A 581 -34.60 -20.59 -19.12
C VAL A 581 -35.35 -21.52 -18.17
N PHE A 582 -34.68 -22.08 -17.18
CA PHE A 582 -35.26 -22.98 -16.19
C PHE A 582 -34.60 -22.83 -14.82
N ASP A 583 -35.27 -23.30 -13.76
CA ASP A 583 -34.72 -23.35 -12.41
C ASP A 583 -33.84 -24.62 -12.29
N PRO A 584 -32.54 -24.50 -12.00
CA PRO A 584 -31.66 -25.66 -11.80
C PRO A 584 -31.98 -26.38 -10.48
N GLU A 585 -31.60 -27.65 -10.39
CA GLU A 585 -31.57 -28.36 -9.11
C GLU A 585 -30.31 -27.97 -8.34
N LEU A 586 -30.45 -27.61 -7.07
CA LEU A 586 -29.40 -27.04 -6.23
C LEU A 586 -29.15 -27.94 -5.02
N ASP A 587 -27.89 -28.10 -4.64
CA ASP A 587 -27.51 -28.72 -3.37
C ASP A 587 -27.94 -27.87 -2.15
N ASN A 588 -27.88 -26.54 -2.30
CA ASN A 588 -28.32 -25.56 -1.32
C ASN A 588 -29.33 -24.57 -1.94
N PRO A 589 -30.65 -24.75 -1.74
CA PRO A 589 -31.66 -23.85 -2.30
C PRO A 589 -31.89 -22.57 -1.49
N SER A 590 -31.15 -22.34 -0.39
CA SER A 590 -31.41 -21.26 0.58
C SER A 590 -30.22 -20.29 0.74
N ILE A 591 -29.52 -20.01 -0.36
CA ILE A 591 -28.45 -19.00 -0.38
C ILE A 591 -29.04 -17.62 -0.06
N LYS A 592 -28.39 -16.89 0.85
CA LYS A 592 -28.73 -15.51 1.19
C LYS A 592 -27.61 -14.58 0.74
N TYR A 593 -27.98 -13.38 0.31
CA TYR A 593 -27.01 -12.33 0.03
C TYR A 593 -26.34 -11.90 1.33
N THR A 594 -25.01 -11.92 1.33
CA THR A 594 -24.18 -11.36 2.40
C THR A 594 -23.03 -10.59 1.79
N THR A 595 -22.92 -9.31 2.11
CA THR A 595 -21.86 -8.45 1.59
C THR A 595 -20.49 -9.06 1.90
N ASP A 596 -19.64 -9.18 0.87
CA ASP A 596 -18.34 -9.84 0.91
C ASP A 596 -18.36 -11.32 1.35
N GLY A 597 -19.55 -11.94 1.28
CA GLY A 597 -19.76 -13.37 1.50
C GLY A 597 -19.18 -14.22 0.37
N PHE A 598 -18.93 -15.49 0.69
CA PHE A 598 -18.54 -16.51 -0.28
C PHE A 598 -19.46 -17.74 -0.12
N GLU A 599 -19.99 -18.24 -1.22
CA GLU A 599 -20.83 -19.44 -1.24
C GLU A 599 -20.36 -20.42 -2.33
N LEU A 600 -20.45 -21.71 -2.02
CA LEU A 600 -20.30 -22.78 -3.00
C LEU A 600 -21.69 -23.24 -3.43
N LEU A 601 -21.94 -23.26 -4.74
CA LEU A 601 -23.20 -23.68 -5.33
C LEU A 601 -22.96 -24.86 -6.28
N THR A 602 -23.51 -26.03 -5.95
CA THR A 602 -23.53 -27.15 -6.89
C THR A 602 -24.85 -27.18 -7.64
N ILE A 603 -24.78 -27.09 -8.96
CA ILE A 603 -25.95 -27.23 -9.83
C ILE A 603 -25.96 -28.61 -10.48
N SER A 604 -27.14 -29.22 -10.51
CA SER A 604 -27.41 -30.46 -11.23
C SER A 604 -28.31 -30.18 -12.44
N GLY A 605 -28.04 -30.92 -13.52
CA GLY A 605 -28.78 -30.80 -14.78
C GLY A 605 -30.23 -31.25 -14.66
N ARG A 606 -31.06 -30.84 -15.63
CA ARG A 606 -32.40 -31.40 -15.76
C ARG A 606 -32.28 -32.88 -16.11
N THR A 607 -32.84 -33.77 -15.30
CA THR A 607 -33.01 -35.18 -15.69
C THR A 607 -33.90 -35.24 -16.93
N VAL A 608 -33.32 -35.55 -18.08
CA VAL A 608 -34.06 -35.73 -19.33
C VAL A 608 -34.82 -37.05 -19.25
N PRO A 609 -36.17 -37.06 -19.26
CA PRO A 609 -36.92 -38.31 -19.21
C PRO A 609 -36.60 -39.14 -20.45
N ASN A 610 -36.19 -40.40 -20.27
CA ASN A 610 -35.87 -41.28 -21.40
C ASN A 610 -37.11 -41.80 -22.16
N LYS A 611 -38.33 -41.42 -21.72
CA LYS A 611 -39.60 -41.94 -22.27
C LYS A 611 -40.65 -40.85 -22.43
N PHE A 612 -41.43 -40.99 -23.51
CA PHE A 612 -42.68 -40.28 -23.71
C PHE A 612 -43.79 -40.90 -22.86
N MET A 613 -44.30 -40.17 -21.87
CA MET A 613 -45.33 -40.65 -20.95
C MET A 613 -46.44 -39.62 -20.75
N LEU A 614 -47.64 -40.10 -20.47
CA LEU A 614 -48.76 -39.32 -19.96
C LEU A 614 -49.24 -40.08 -18.72
N ASP A 615 -49.06 -39.48 -17.55
CA ASP A 615 -49.50 -40.07 -16.29
C ASP A 615 -51.03 -40.06 -16.23
N SER A 616 -51.58 -40.91 -15.37
CA SER A 616 -53.00 -40.87 -15.08
C SER A 616 -53.32 -39.52 -14.43
N PRO A 617 -54.23 -38.70 -15.01
CA PRO A 617 -54.60 -37.43 -14.40
C PRO A 617 -55.15 -37.66 -12.99
N TYR A 618 -54.76 -36.82 -12.04
CA TYR A 618 -55.13 -36.98 -10.64
C TYR A 618 -55.55 -35.65 -10.01
N PRO A 619 -56.69 -35.60 -9.27
CA PRO A 619 -57.64 -36.69 -9.03
C PRO A 619 -58.39 -37.11 -10.30
N ASN A 620 -58.90 -38.35 -10.35
CA ASN A 620 -59.79 -38.85 -11.41
C ASN A 620 -60.58 -40.08 -10.92
N PRO A 621 -61.91 -40.01 -10.75
CA PRO A 621 -62.78 -38.87 -11.07
C PRO A 621 -62.43 -37.59 -10.30
N PHE A 622 -62.73 -36.43 -10.87
CA PHE A 622 -62.41 -35.13 -10.26
C PHE A 622 -63.63 -34.23 -10.18
N ASN A 623 -63.62 -33.33 -9.19
CA ASN A 623 -64.58 -32.24 -9.06
C ASN A 623 -63.83 -30.91 -9.33
N SER A 624 -64.32 -30.14 -10.30
CA SER A 624 -63.76 -28.86 -10.79
C SER A 624 -62.37 -28.89 -11.44
N SER A 625 -61.36 -29.55 -10.85
CA SER A 625 -60.00 -29.59 -11.43
C SER A 625 -59.24 -30.91 -11.26
N THR A 626 -58.31 -31.20 -12.18
CA THR A 626 -57.38 -32.34 -12.13
C THR A 626 -56.01 -31.93 -12.64
N ASN A 627 -54.95 -32.57 -12.16
CA ASN A 627 -53.59 -32.34 -12.65
C ASN A 627 -53.21 -33.41 -13.68
N ILE A 628 -52.66 -32.94 -14.80
CA ILE A 628 -52.22 -33.77 -15.93
C ILE A 628 -50.70 -33.69 -15.99
N SER A 629 -50.02 -34.76 -15.60
CA SER A 629 -48.55 -34.86 -15.67
C SER A 629 -48.12 -35.66 -16.90
N PHE A 630 -47.07 -35.23 -17.58
CA PHE A 630 -46.51 -35.93 -18.74
C PHE A 630 -45.02 -35.66 -18.92
N SER A 631 -44.34 -36.55 -19.63
CA SER A 631 -42.93 -36.38 -20.00
C SER A 631 -42.74 -36.54 -21.51
N ILE A 632 -41.83 -35.76 -22.07
CA ILE A 632 -41.38 -35.92 -23.46
C ILE A 632 -39.85 -36.09 -23.48
N PRO A 633 -39.29 -37.02 -24.28
CA PRO A 633 -37.87 -37.36 -24.21
C PRO A 633 -36.97 -36.47 -25.08
N GLU A 634 -37.55 -35.75 -26.02
CA GLU A 634 -36.85 -34.91 -27.00
C GLU A 634 -37.70 -33.67 -27.30
N GLN A 635 -37.05 -32.58 -27.74
CA GLN A 635 -37.72 -31.35 -28.11
C GLN A 635 -38.61 -31.54 -29.35
N GLN A 636 -39.89 -31.21 -29.25
CA GLN A 636 -40.84 -31.41 -30.34
C GLN A 636 -42.12 -30.58 -30.17
N GLN A 637 -42.81 -30.34 -31.30
CA GLN A 637 -44.13 -29.72 -31.29
C GLN A 637 -45.10 -30.61 -30.50
N THR A 638 -45.59 -30.08 -29.39
CA THR A 638 -46.40 -30.81 -28.41
C THR A 638 -47.76 -30.13 -28.25
N SER A 639 -48.82 -30.92 -28.27
CA SER A 639 -50.19 -30.48 -27.98
C SER A 639 -50.84 -31.37 -26.92
N LEU A 640 -51.47 -30.74 -25.94
CA LEU A 640 -52.29 -31.37 -24.92
C LEU A 640 -53.71 -30.84 -25.09
N SER A 641 -54.63 -31.74 -25.40
CA SER A 641 -56.03 -31.37 -25.67
C SER A 641 -56.98 -32.23 -24.85
N ILE A 642 -58.10 -31.65 -24.44
CA ILE A 642 -59.27 -32.36 -23.93
C ILE A 642 -60.21 -32.62 -25.11
N LEU A 643 -60.70 -33.86 -25.21
CA LEU A 643 -61.66 -34.29 -26.22
C LEU A 643 -62.92 -34.85 -25.56
N ASP A 644 -64.05 -34.67 -26.22
CA ASP A 644 -65.27 -35.39 -25.89
C ASP A 644 -65.16 -36.88 -26.25
N ILE A 645 -66.14 -37.69 -25.83
CA ILE A 645 -66.14 -39.15 -26.07
C ILE A 645 -66.19 -39.52 -27.56
N SER A 646 -66.59 -38.59 -28.44
CA SER A 646 -66.58 -38.79 -29.90
C SER A 646 -65.21 -38.50 -30.53
N GLY A 647 -64.24 -38.05 -29.72
CA GLY A 647 -62.89 -37.71 -30.16
C GLY A 647 -62.77 -36.32 -30.79
N ARG A 648 -63.78 -35.45 -30.62
CA ARG A 648 -63.71 -34.05 -31.02
C ARG A 648 -63.02 -33.24 -29.93
N GLU A 649 -62.03 -32.45 -30.33
CA GLU A 649 -61.31 -31.55 -29.44
C GLU A 649 -62.26 -30.47 -28.88
N THR A 650 -62.38 -30.42 -27.56
CA THR A 650 -63.22 -29.44 -26.86
C THR A 650 -62.36 -28.30 -26.30
N ILE A 651 -61.15 -28.60 -25.83
CA ILE A 651 -60.24 -27.62 -25.24
C ILE A 651 -58.80 -27.96 -25.65
N SER A 652 -58.04 -26.99 -26.15
CA SER A 652 -56.59 -27.10 -26.34
C SER A 652 -55.89 -26.46 -25.14
N LEU A 653 -55.26 -27.26 -24.27
CA LEU A 653 -54.53 -26.77 -23.09
C LEU A 653 -53.16 -26.20 -23.45
N ILE A 654 -52.45 -26.89 -24.34
CA ILE A 654 -51.19 -26.41 -24.92
C ILE A 654 -51.08 -26.83 -26.37
N LYS A 655 -50.41 -26.00 -27.18
CA LYS A 655 -50.02 -26.32 -28.55
C LYS A 655 -48.80 -25.52 -28.94
N GLN A 656 -47.63 -25.99 -28.50
CA GLN A 656 -46.36 -25.29 -28.69
C GLN A 656 -45.19 -26.28 -28.76
N GLN A 657 -44.02 -25.80 -29.15
CA GLN A 657 -42.80 -26.59 -29.05
C GLN A 657 -42.38 -26.72 -27.58
N LEU A 658 -42.21 -27.95 -27.10
CA LEU A 658 -41.73 -28.23 -25.75
C LEU A 658 -40.39 -28.96 -25.81
N LEU A 659 -39.51 -28.72 -24.83
CA LEU A 659 -38.25 -29.45 -24.66
C LEU A 659 -38.46 -30.84 -24.08
N ALA A 660 -37.43 -31.68 -24.23
CA ALA A 660 -37.27 -32.85 -23.39
C ALA A 660 -37.43 -32.50 -21.90
N GLY A 661 -38.31 -33.20 -21.19
CA GLY A 661 -38.65 -32.86 -19.80
C GLY A 661 -39.99 -33.40 -19.33
N SER A 662 -40.21 -33.26 -18.03
CA SER A 662 -41.49 -33.52 -17.37
C SER A 662 -42.27 -32.22 -17.15
N TYR A 663 -43.60 -32.30 -17.30
CA TYR A 663 -44.53 -31.19 -17.29
C TYR A 663 -45.78 -31.56 -16.48
N GLN A 664 -46.38 -30.59 -15.79
CA GLN A 664 -47.66 -30.76 -15.09
C GLN A 664 -48.59 -29.59 -15.42
N PHE A 665 -49.81 -29.90 -15.84
CA PHE A 665 -50.85 -28.91 -16.15
C PHE A 665 -52.06 -29.10 -15.25
N SER A 666 -52.48 -28.05 -14.56
CA SER A 666 -53.73 -28.04 -13.82
C SER A 666 -54.88 -27.71 -14.78
N PHE A 667 -55.79 -28.66 -14.99
CA PHE A 667 -56.96 -28.49 -15.83
C PHE A 667 -58.18 -28.17 -14.96
N LYS A 668 -58.82 -27.03 -15.21
CA LYS A 668 -60.12 -26.65 -14.63
C LYS A 668 -61.22 -26.85 -15.67
N ALA A 669 -62.27 -27.57 -15.30
CA ALA A 669 -63.35 -27.98 -16.20
C ALA A 669 -64.62 -27.14 -16.02
N ASP A 670 -64.46 -25.85 -15.76
CA ASP A 670 -65.55 -24.93 -15.37
C ASP A 670 -66.70 -24.96 -16.41
N ASP A 671 -66.36 -24.94 -17.70
CA ASP A 671 -67.29 -24.87 -18.82
C ASP A 671 -67.71 -26.24 -19.40
N LEU A 672 -67.32 -27.35 -18.77
CA LEU A 672 -67.68 -28.69 -19.23
C LEU A 672 -68.81 -29.32 -18.39
N PRO A 673 -69.79 -30.02 -19.00
CA PRO A 673 -70.77 -30.81 -18.25
C PRO A 673 -70.13 -32.07 -17.64
N SER A 674 -70.71 -32.60 -16.55
CA SER A 674 -70.31 -33.89 -15.96
C SER A 674 -70.32 -34.98 -17.04
N GLY A 675 -69.27 -35.80 -17.07
CA GLY A 675 -69.10 -36.79 -18.13
C GLY A 675 -67.69 -37.32 -18.25
N VAL A 676 -67.49 -38.17 -19.27
CA VAL A 676 -66.19 -38.78 -19.60
C VAL A 676 -65.55 -37.99 -20.74
N TYR A 677 -64.30 -37.58 -20.52
CA TYR A 677 -63.46 -36.91 -21.51
C TYR A 677 -62.15 -37.66 -21.70
N LEU A 678 -61.44 -37.33 -22.78
CA LEU A 678 -60.13 -37.87 -23.09
C LEU A 678 -59.10 -36.73 -23.07
N VAL A 679 -58.00 -36.92 -22.33
CA VAL A 679 -56.81 -36.09 -22.41
C VAL A 679 -55.90 -36.70 -23.47
N ARG A 680 -55.59 -35.97 -24.54
CA ARG A 680 -54.65 -36.41 -25.58
C ARG A 680 -53.40 -35.57 -25.52
N LEU A 681 -52.27 -36.22 -25.26
CA LEU A 681 -50.94 -35.67 -25.45
C LEU A 681 -50.40 -36.15 -26.80
N LYS A 682 -50.00 -35.23 -27.65
CA LYS A 682 -49.31 -35.50 -28.91
C LYS A 682 -47.99 -34.74 -28.93
N ALA A 683 -46.90 -35.42 -29.24
CA ALA A 683 -45.57 -34.85 -29.35
C ALA A 683 -44.93 -35.44 -30.61
N GLY A 684 -44.75 -34.64 -31.66
CA GLY A 684 -44.32 -35.15 -32.98
C GLY A 684 -45.25 -36.24 -33.53
N GLN A 685 -44.71 -37.46 -33.71
CA GLN A 685 -45.46 -38.66 -34.14
C GLN A 685 -46.04 -39.48 -32.97
N LEU A 686 -45.64 -39.18 -31.73
CA LEU A 686 -46.08 -39.91 -30.55
C LEU A 686 -47.42 -39.36 -30.07
N THR A 687 -48.33 -40.25 -29.66
CA THR A 687 -49.63 -39.87 -29.09
C THR A 687 -49.99 -40.79 -27.93
N LYS A 688 -50.39 -40.20 -26.80
CA LYS A 688 -50.94 -40.90 -25.64
C LYS A 688 -52.28 -40.27 -25.27
N THR A 689 -53.22 -41.11 -24.84
CA THR A 689 -54.54 -40.67 -24.41
C THR A 689 -54.84 -41.23 -23.03
N ALA A 690 -55.36 -40.41 -22.12
CA ALA A 690 -55.84 -40.82 -20.81
C ALA A 690 -57.33 -40.44 -20.65
N LYS A 691 -58.10 -41.30 -19.98
CA LYS A 691 -59.52 -41.02 -19.69
C LYS A 691 -59.64 -40.19 -18.42
N ILE A 692 -60.42 -39.12 -18.44
CA ILE A 692 -60.79 -38.35 -17.24
C ILE A 692 -62.31 -38.34 -17.05
N THR A 693 -62.77 -38.37 -15.80
CA THR A 693 -64.20 -38.35 -15.44
C THR A 693 -64.48 -37.14 -14.56
N LEU A 694 -65.28 -36.21 -15.08
CA LEU A 694 -65.71 -35.02 -14.36
C LEU A 694 -67.01 -35.31 -13.60
N LEU A 695 -67.00 -35.08 -12.28
CA LEU A 695 -68.16 -35.13 -11.40
C LEU A 695 -68.42 -33.73 -10.86
N LYS A 696 -69.44 -33.03 -11.38
CA LYS A 696 -70.01 -31.84 -10.74
C LYS A 696 -71.02 -32.22 -9.67
#